data_AF-A0A940HVE2-F1
#
_entry.id   AF-A0A940HVE2-F1
#
_cell.length_a   1.000
_cell.length_b   1.000
_cell.length_c   1.000
_cell.angle_alpha   90.00
_cell.angle_beta   90.00
_cell.angle_gamma   90.00
#
_symmetry.space_group_name_H-M   'P 1'
#
loop_
_entity.id
_entity.type
_entity.pdbx_description
1 polymer ?
#
loop_
_entity_poly.entity_id
_entity_poly.type
_entity_poly.pdbx_seq_one_letter_code
_entity_poly.pdbx_strand_id
1 'polypeptide(L)'
;MKSTILRRPAHGGLWMAMLLASGAALGAGTPGPVRDSIPKKGFAFTEVKTLPLKPERNISFNTDEGTWMSVDISPDGNTIVFDLMGDIYSIPATGGKATRITKGIAFDTHPRYSPDGKKILFTSDRSGSENIWYIDTEKKDTVQVTKDRDQNFPNAVWTPDGNYIVAARGRLDIRLWLIHKDAGGGAQLMDAPGIKTIDPVVSPDGRYVYFSQRSGYWNYNAMLPQYQLGVFDRENGKTQTLTTRYGSAFTPVLSKDGQWLVYGSRFEDKTGLVIRNLKNGDERWLAYPVQRDDQESMAVMGVLPGMAFTPDSKSVIASYGGKIYRIPVTGGKPEAIPFNADVDLELGPRLQFKYPVSDTAWQLANQIRDAVPSPDGKKLAFTVLNRLYLMDYPGGTPKRVTNFDFTEAEPVWSPDGNNLVFTSWSANGGHLYKVNVTGKATPQQLTKQPALYSSPAWNYAGDKIAFVRTNNQRYKDAISPFGNSNEDELCWISANGGDITFIDKANGRSNPHFIKGDERLYLNNNGSLISMRLDGTDEKVLAKVSGITTYGISNLKEQGHDHSLDAGNYCMLSQSMAEAMEVQTPAVAALVLLSPTGDRALAQVNNDIFVFTIVKTGKPLNISVADAGSTIYPARKLTELGGEFPAWESNGKKLHWSIGNSHIVYDLDAAEKFEDSLKLARKEEEKKKADTTIKADSTKKALAAKVPKEDPKYMPAETQVKIWFEKDMPKGILLFKGARIVTMKGNEVIENGDLLIVNNRIQAVGPSGTLKVPSGAKVIEANGKTIIPGFVDTHSHMWNPWGVQKTDSWIYTANLAYGVTTTRDPQTATTDVFTYSDMVDAGKMPGPRVYSTGPGVGFWMYNIKDSAHASNVLKQYSKYYNTKYIKMYLTGPRQVRQWIIKAAKDQQLMPTTEGGLNYKLNITNLLDGYPGHEHAIPIYPLYKDVTGSIAEAKMCVTPTLLVSYGGPWA
;
A
#
# COMPACT_ATOMS: atom_id res chain seq x y z
N MET A 1 42.87 1.69 -29.53
CA MET A 1 42.95 1.89 -31.00
C MET A 1 42.14 0.79 -31.70
N LYS A 2 41.76 1.04 -32.97
CA LYS A 2 41.12 0.21 -34.03
C LYS A 2 41.24 -1.35 -33.94
N SER A 3 40.50 -2.20 -34.68
CA SER A 3 39.09 -2.27 -35.17
C SER A 3 38.90 -3.46 -36.17
N THR A 4 37.89 -4.33 -35.96
CA THR A 4 37.08 -5.10 -36.98
C THR A 4 37.69 -6.17 -37.94
N ILE A 5 36.91 -7.25 -38.23
CA ILE A 5 36.43 -7.79 -39.57
C ILE A 5 36.42 -9.36 -39.81
N LEU A 6 35.19 -9.92 -40.03
CA LEU A 6 34.68 -11.02 -40.96
C LEU A 6 35.37 -12.43 -41.05
N ARG A 7 34.79 -13.57 -41.55
CA ARG A 7 33.46 -13.99 -42.13
C ARG A 7 33.22 -15.54 -42.13
N ARG A 8 31.93 -15.95 -42.27
CA ARG A 8 31.21 -17.19 -42.75
C ARG A 8 31.96 -18.34 -43.51
N PRO A 9 31.43 -19.61 -43.65
CA PRO A 9 30.03 -19.98 -44.01
C PRO A 9 29.26 -21.11 -43.25
N ALA A 10 28.55 -22.03 -43.96
CA ALA A 10 27.12 -22.33 -43.66
C ALA A 10 26.44 -23.60 -44.31
N HIS A 11 25.31 -24.07 -43.71
CA HIS A 11 24.25 -25.03 -44.17
C HIS A 11 24.62 -26.52 -44.44
N GLY A 12 23.76 -27.55 -44.23
CA GLY A 12 22.43 -27.66 -43.55
C GLY A 12 21.58 -28.94 -43.91
N GLY A 13 20.70 -29.41 -42.99
CA GLY A 13 19.56 -30.35 -43.23
C GLY A 13 19.77 -31.88 -42.96
N LEU A 14 18.75 -32.76 -42.78
CA LEU A 14 17.31 -32.61 -42.42
C LEU A 14 16.62 -34.02 -42.16
N TRP A 15 15.97 -34.26 -40.99
CA TRP A 15 14.87 -35.24 -40.68
C TRP A 15 15.18 -36.78 -40.79
N MET A 16 14.40 -37.78 -40.32
CA MET A 16 13.04 -37.93 -39.70
C MET A 16 12.99 -39.14 -38.70
N ALA A 17 11.83 -39.49 -38.11
CA ALA A 17 11.65 -40.41 -36.96
C ALA A 17 11.09 -41.83 -37.27
N MET A 18 11.20 -42.79 -36.33
CA MET A 18 10.19 -43.86 -36.10
C MET A 18 10.35 -44.64 -34.76
N LEU A 19 9.37 -45.51 -34.42
CA LEU A 19 9.12 -46.14 -33.10
C LEU A 19 9.59 -47.62 -32.97
N LEU A 20 9.79 -48.03 -31.70
CA LEU A 20 9.54 -49.36 -31.07
C LEU A 20 10.05 -50.67 -31.73
N ALA A 21 10.86 -51.44 -30.99
CA ALA A 21 10.56 -52.84 -30.63
C ALA A 21 11.50 -53.41 -29.54
N SER A 22 10.96 -54.39 -28.81
CA SER A 22 11.49 -55.16 -27.68
C SER A 22 12.79 -55.98 -27.89
N GLY A 23 13.53 -56.20 -26.80
CA GLY A 23 14.53 -57.29 -26.68
C GLY A 23 15.22 -57.32 -25.32
N ALA A 24 14.85 -58.27 -24.44
CA ALA A 24 15.44 -58.42 -23.11
C ALA A 24 16.45 -59.58 -23.07
N ALA A 25 17.53 -59.42 -22.30
CA ALA A 25 18.45 -60.49 -21.92
C ALA A 25 18.58 -60.55 -20.39
N LEU A 26 18.47 -61.75 -19.83
CA LEU A 26 18.50 -62.01 -18.39
C LEU A 26 19.94 -62.11 -17.86
N GLY A 27 20.19 -61.54 -16.68
CA GLY A 27 21.38 -61.77 -15.87
C GLY A 27 20.98 -61.80 -14.39
N ALA A 28 21.29 -62.90 -13.69
CA ALA A 28 20.74 -63.17 -12.37
C ALA A 28 21.49 -62.45 -11.22
N GLY A 29 20.75 -62.02 -10.20
CA GLY A 29 21.28 -61.50 -8.93
C GLY A 29 20.24 -61.65 -7.82
N THR A 30 20.64 -62.27 -6.71
CA THR A 30 19.81 -62.60 -5.54
C THR A 30 19.61 -61.40 -4.57
N PRO A 31 18.66 -61.46 -3.62
CA PRO A 31 17.79 -60.31 -3.34
C PRO A 31 18.32 -59.29 -2.31
N GLY A 32 18.15 -58.01 -2.64
CA GLY A 32 18.11 -56.92 -1.65
C GLY A 32 16.71 -56.76 -1.04
N PRO A 33 16.56 -55.96 0.04
CA PRO A 33 15.30 -55.80 0.75
C PRO A 33 14.20 -55.20 -0.15
N VAL A 34 12.97 -55.70 0.04
CA VAL A 34 11.79 -55.34 -0.74
C VAL A 34 11.57 -53.83 -0.74
N ARG A 35 11.79 -53.19 -1.90
CA ARG A 35 11.23 -51.86 -2.17
C ARG A 35 9.73 -52.03 -2.32
N ASP A 36 8.99 -51.48 -1.37
CA ASP A 36 7.54 -51.43 -1.40
C ASP A 36 7.07 -50.49 -2.53
N SER A 37 6.97 -51.03 -3.75
CA SER A 37 6.66 -50.29 -4.97
C SER A 37 5.15 -50.09 -5.15
N ILE A 38 4.49 -49.63 -4.10
CA ILE A 38 3.18 -48.98 -4.24
C ILE A 38 3.47 -47.56 -4.75
N PRO A 39 3.02 -47.16 -5.96
CA PRO A 39 3.05 -45.77 -6.32
C PRO A 39 2.14 -45.03 -5.33
N LYS A 40 2.72 -44.17 -4.48
CA LYS A 40 1.96 -43.20 -3.67
C LYS A 40 1.22 -42.30 -4.65
N LYS A 41 -0.02 -42.69 -5.01
CA LYS A 41 -0.95 -41.85 -5.74
C LYS A 41 -1.16 -40.60 -4.91
N GLY A 42 -0.51 -39.51 -5.32
CA GLY A 42 -0.76 -38.19 -4.77
C GLY A 42 -2.25 -37.91 -4.88
N PHE A 43 -2.83 -37.38 -3.79
CA PHE A 43 -4.24 -37.07 -3.70
C PHE A 43 -4.66 -36.16 -4.85
N ALA A 44 -5.65 -36.59 -5.62
CA ALA A 44 -6.28 -35.77 -6.65
C ALA A 44 -7.37 -34.92 -5.99
N PHE A 45 -6.99 -33.75 -5.49
CA PHE A 45 -7.92 -32.75 -4.97
C PHE A 45 -8.67 -32.07 -6.11
N THR A 46 -9.85 -31.53 -5.83
CA THR A 46 -10.52 -30.60 -6.75
C THR A 46 -9.59 -29.40 -7.03
N GLU A 47 -9.20 -29.17 -8.28
CA GLU A 47 -8.33 -28.04 -8.66
C GLU A 47 -9.05 -26.70 -8.49
N VAL A 48 -8.96 -26.13 -7.28
CA VAL A 48 -9.34 -24.73 -7.05
C VAL A 48 -8.23 -23.83 -7.59
N LYS A 49 -8.61 -22.72 -8.23
CA LYS A 49 -7.65 -21.70 -8.69
C LYS A 49 -6.96 -21.05 -7.48
N THR A 50 -5.73 -21.46 -7.23
CA THR A 50 -4.93 -21.06 -6.07
C THR A 50 -4.33 -19.66 -6.20
N LEU A 51 -3.67 -19.22 -5.12
CA LEU A 51 -2.78 -18.06 -5.06
C LEU A 51 -1.80 -18.00 -6.27
N PRO A 52 -1.63 -16.83 -6.92
CA PRO A 52 -0.88 -16.70 -8.17
C PRO A 52 0.65 -16.82 -8.04
N LEU A 53 1.22 -16.66 -6.84
CA LEU A 53 2.65 -16.80 -6.59
C LEU A 53 3.03 -18.27 -6.45
N LYS A 54 4.08 -18.68 -7.15
CA LYS A 54 4.72 -19.98 -6.93
C LYS A 54 5.81 -19.84 -5.87
N PRO A 55 5.89 -20.74 -4.88
CA PRO A 55 7.02 -20.80 -3.97
C PRO A 55 8.35 -20.98 -4.71
N GLU A 56 9.41 -20.40 -4.16
CA GLU A 56 10.79 -20.52 -4.67
C GLU A 56 11.80 -20.89 -3.56
N ARG A 57 11.37 -20.90 -2.29
CA ARG A 57 12.18 -21.20 -1.10
C ARG A 57 11.32 -21.95 -0.08
N ASN A 58 11.95 -22.74 0.78
CA ASN A 58 11.31 -23.30 1.97
C ASN A 58 12.05 -22.89 3.24
N ILE A 59 11.35 -22.87 4.37
CA ILE A 59 11.93 -22.83 5.72
C ILE A 59 11.35 -24.01 6.48
N SER A 60 12.22 -24.95 6.86
CA SER A 60 11.81 -26.18 7.56
C SER A 60 12.50 -26.26 8.93
N PHE A 61 11.72 -26.53 9.99
CA PHE A 61 12.23 -26.71 11.35
C PHE A 61 11.29 -27.57 12.19
N ASN A 62 11.82 -28.17 13.24
CA ASN A 62 11.03 -28.86 14.26
C ASN A 62 10.79 -27.91 15.45
N THR A 63 9.57 -27.94 16.01
CA THR A 63 9.18 -27.14 17.18
C THR A 63 8.23 -27.91 18.11
N ASP A 64 8.31 -27.59 19.40
CA ASP A 64 7.34 -27.97 20.43
C ASP A 64 6.63 -26.72 21.02
N GLU A 65 6.83 -25.56 20.41
CA GLU A 65 6.19 -24.28 20.74
C GLU A 65 5.62 -23.58 19.50
N GLY A 66 4.58 -22.76 19.67
CA GLY A 66 3.96 -22.02 18.58
C GLY A 66 3.20 -20.76 19.01
N THR A 67 3.15 -19.78 18.11
CA THR A 67 2.53 -18.47 18.33
C THR A 67 1.07 -18.48 17.88
N TRP A 68 0.16 -18.13 18.79
CA TRP A 68 -1.29 -17.94 18.54
C TRP A 68 -2.05 -19.15 17.98
N MET A 69 -1.68 -20.37 18.37
CA MET A 69 -2.31 -21.61 17.90
C MET A 69 -3.76 -21.74 18.40
N SER A 70 -4.76 -21.65 17.53
CA SER A 70 -6.14 -22.00 17.90
C SER A 70 -6.33 -23.52 17.91
N VAL A 71 -7.16 -24.04 18.82
CA VAL A 71 -7.35 -25.48 19.03
C VAL A 71 -8.82 -25.90 19.02
N ASP A 72 -9.10 -27.13 18.57
CA ASP A 72 -10.37 -27.82 18.78
C ASP A 72 -10.15 -29.32 19.03
N ILE A 73 -11.10 -30.00 19.66
CA ILE A 73 -11.02 -31.43 19.98
C ILE A 73 -12.15 -32.20 19.28
N SER A 74 -11.84 -33.40 18.80
CA SER A 74 -12.79 -34.25 18.09
C SER A 74 -13.98 -34.63 18.99
N PRO A 75 -15.18 -34.87 18.44
CA PRO A 75 -16.36 -35.22 19.25
C PRO A 75 -16.22 -36.51 20.07
N ASP A 76 -15.31 -37.40 19.70
CA ASP A 76 -14.95 -38.62 20.44
C ASP A 76 -13.88 -38.38 21.54
N GLY A 77 -13.29 -37.19 21.60
CA GLY A 77 -12.28 -36.78 22.58
C GLY A 77 -10.86 -37.28 22.32
N ASN A 78 -10.61 -37.97 21.20
CA ASN A 78 -9.35 -38.69 20.95
C ASN A 78 -8.28 -37.85 20.24
N THR A 79 -8.67 -36.84 19.45
CA THR A 79 -7.76 -36.07 18.58
C THR A 79 -7.97 -34.57 18.79
N ILE A 80 -6.87 -33.82 18.88
CA ILE A 80 -6.88 -32.34 18.85
C ILE A 80 -6.40 -31.89 17.47
N VAL A 81 -7.06 -30.88 16.91
CA VAL A 81 -6.56 -30.11 15.77
C VAL A 81 -6.11 -28.73 16.22
N PHE A 82 -5.07 -28.22 15.60
CA PHE A 82 -4.58 -26.86 15.86
C PHE A 82 -3.95 -26.24 14.61
N ASP A 83 -3.94 -24.91 14.55
CA ASP A 83 -3.15 -24.17 13.53
C ASP A 83 -1.76 -23.79 14.04
N LEU A 84 -0.78 -23.77 13.12
CA LEU A 84 0.59 -23.34 13.37
C LEU A 84 1.18 -22.76 12.09
N MET A 85 1.57 -21.48 12.12
CA MET A 85 2.19 -20.75 11.00
C MET A 85 1.45 -20.81 9.64
N GLY A 86 0.14 -21.05 9.65
CA GLY A 86 -0.71 -21.11 8.45
C GLY A 86 -1.02 -22.51 7.94
N ASP A 87 -0.58 -23.56 8.63
CA ASP A 87 -0.96 -24.95 8.39
C ASP A 87 -1.81 -25.49 9.55
N ILE A 88 -2.70 -26.44 9.26
CA ILE A 88 -3.46 -27.20 10.26
C ILE A 88 -2.73 -28.52 10.55
N TYR A 89 -2.62 -28.86 11.83
CA TYR A 89 -2.04 -30.11 12.34
C TYR A 89 -3.07 -30.87 13.20
N SER A 90 -2.89 -32.18 13.35
CA SER A 90 -3.53 -33.00 14.38
C SER A 90 -2.53 -33.69 15.31
N ILE A 91 -2.93 -33.90 16.56
CA ILE A 91 -2.25 -34.72 17.57
C ILE A 91 -3.26 -35.58 18.33
N PRO A 92 -2.84 -36.73 18.89
CA PRO A 92 -3.62 -37.41 19.92
C PRO A 92 -3.93 -36.47 21.10
N ALA A 93 -5.09 -36.63 21.75
CA ALA A 93 -5.47 -35.81 22.91
C ALA A 93 -4.61 -36.05 24.18
N THR A 94 -3.69 -37.02 24.11
CA THR A 94 -2.61 -37.31 25.08
C THR A 94 -1.27 -36.67 24.70
N GLY A 95 -1.16 -36.08 23.51
CA GLY A 95 0.07 -35.49 22.96
C GLY A 95 0.88 -36.42 22.08
N GLY A 96 2.07 -35.96 21.68
CA GLY A 96 3.03 -36.68 20.84
C GLY A 96 3.39 -35.95 19.55
N LYS A 97 3.75 -36.70 18.50
CA LYS A 97 4.11 -36.12 17.20
C LYS A 97 2.87 -35.64 16.44
N ALA A 98 2.91 -34.40 15.96
CA ALA A 98 1.87 -33.80 15.16
C ALA A 98 1.90 -34.29 13.71
N THR A 99 0.72 -34.47 13.13
CA THR A 99 0.53 -34.81 11.71
C THR A 99 -0.01 -33.59 10.97
N ARG A 100 0.75 -33.08 9.99
CA ARG A 100 0.33 -31.96 9.14
C ARG A 100 -0.84 -32.39 8.24
N ILE A 101 -1.94 -31.63 8.29
CA ILE A 101 -3.18 -31.88 7.53
C ILE A 101 -3.20 -31.03 6.25
N THR A 102 -2.93 -29.73 6.36
CA THR A 102 -2.86 -28.82 5.21
C THR A 102 -1.43 -28.44 4.89
N LYS A 103 -1.20 -28.00 3.64
CA LYS A 103 0.11 -27.56 3.18
C LYS A 103 0.00 -26.52 2.07
N GLY A 104 1.02 -25.68 1.98
CA GLY A 104 1.24 -24.76 0.88
C GLY A 104 1.60 -23.36 1.39
N ILE A 105 1.62 -22.38 0.48
CA ILE A 105 1.79 -20.97 0.82
C ILE A 105 0.51 -20.29 1.38
N ALA A 106 -0.64 -20.96 1.32
CA ALA A 106 -1.90 -20.46 1.89
C ALA A 106 -1.83 -20.34 3.41
N PHE A 107 -2.65 -19.48 4.00
CA PHE A 107 -2.67 -19.28 5.46
C PHE A 107 -3.99 -19.77 6.06
N ASP A 108 -3.97 -21.01 6.52
CA ASP A 108 -5.09 -21.71 7.14
C ASP A 108 -5.10 -21.49 8.66
N THR A 109 -6.24 -21.08 9.22
CA THR A 109 -6.39 -20.80 10.66
C THR A 109 -7.79 -21.14 11.19
N HIS A 110 -7.91 -21.27 12.52
CA HIS A 110 -9.11 -21.64 13.27
C HIS A 110 -9.75 -22.97 12.82
N PRO A 111 -9.05 -24.11 12.98
CA PRO A 111 -9.63 -25.41 12.70
C PRO A 111 -10.73 -25.74 13.71
N ARG A 112 -11.93 -26.15 13.24
CA ARG A 112 -13.06 -26.58 14.08
C ARG A 112 -13.68 -27.87 13.57
N TYR A 113 -13.92 -28.83 14.45
CA TYR A 113 -14.58 -30.09 14.08
C TYR A 113 -16.08 -29.87 13.84
N SER A 114 -16.64 -30.55 12.83
CA SER A 114 -18.10 -30.70 12.71
C SER A 114 -18.67 -31.57 13.83
N PRO A 115 -19.98 -31.44 14.17
CA PRO A 115 -20.60 -32.23 15.23
C PRO A 115 -20.50 -33.76 15.01
N ASP A 116 -20.44 -34.19 13.75
CA ASP A 116 -20.26 -35.59 13.33
C ASP A 116 -18.78 -36.06 13.31
N GLY A 117 -17.82 -35.16 13.56
CA GLY A 117 -16.37 -35.42 13.52
C GLY A 117 -15.78 -35.65 12.12
N LYS A 118 -16.61 -35.66 11.06
CA LYS A 118 -16.21 -36.03 9.68
C LYS A 118 -15.64 -34.86 8.86
N LYS A 119 -15.63 -33.64 9.41
CA LYS A 119 -15.17 -32.43 8.71
C LYS A 119 -14.37 -31.53 9.65
N ILE A 120 -13.38 -30.85 9.10
CA ILE A 120 -12.60 -29.81 9.77
C ILE A 120 -12.85 -28.50 9.01
N LEU A 121 -13.61 -27.59 9.63
CA LEU A 121 -13.86 -26.22 9.19
C LEU A 121 -12.65 -25.35 9.50
N PHE A 122 -12.33 -24.38 8.64
CA PHE A 122 -11.24 -23.43 8.87
C PHE A 122 -11.40 -22.19 7.98
N THR A 123 -10.65 -21.13 8.28
CA THR A 123 -10.54 -19.93 7.43
C THR A 123 -9.27 -20.02 6.60
N SER A 124 -9.31 -19.66 5.31
CA SER A 124 -8.08 -19.54 4.52
C SER A 124 -8.19 -18.61 3.32
N ASP A 125 -7.04 -18.09 2.90
CA ASP A 125 -6.86 -17.17 1.79
C ASP A 125 -6.50 -17.84 0.44
N ARG A 126 -6.57 -19.18 0.37
CA ARG A 126 -6.08 -19.99 -0.78
C ARG A 126 -6.69 -19.63 -2.13
N SER A 127 -7.90 -19.05 -2.16
CA SER A 127 -8.57 -18.53 -3.38
C SER A 127 -8.16 -17.10 -3.76
N GLY A 128 -7.24 -16.48 -3.02
CA GLY A 128 -6.77 -15.10 -3.20
C GLY A 128 -7.22 -14.11 -2.12
N SER A 129 -8.29 -14.43 -1.41
CA SER A 129 -8.97 -13.66 -0.36
C SER A 129 -9.49 -14.62 0.70
N GLU A 130 -9.60 -14.16 1.94
CA GLU A 130 -10.07 -14.98 3.05
C GLU A 130 -11.49 -15.48 2.80
N ASN A 131 -11.70 -16.77 3.06
CA ASN A 131 -12.98 -17.44 2.93
C ASN A 131 -13.08 -18.58 3.95
N ILE A 132 -14.29 -19.09 4.14
CA ILE A 132 -14.59 -20.28 4.94
C ILE A 132 -14.47 -21.54 4.08
N TRP A 133 -13.82 -22.56 4.63
CA TRP A 133 -13.53 -23.84 3.99
C TRP A 133 -13.80 -24.99 4.95
N TYR A 134 -14.02 -26.20 4.43
CA TYR A 134 -13.86 -27.41 5.22
C TYR A 134 -13.15 -28.52 4.47
N ILE A 135 -12.38 -29.33 5.19
CA ILE A 135 -11.88 -30.63 4.73
C ILE A 135 -12.93 -31.67 5.09
N ASP A 136 -13.38 -32.47 4.13
CA ASP A 136 -14.18 -33.68 4.38
C ASP A 136 -13.20 -34.85 4.58
N THR A 137 -13.09 -35.37 5.81
CA THR A 137 -12.06 -36.35 6.16
C THR A 137 -12.35 -37.75 5.60
N GLU A 138 -13.61 -38.03 5.26
CA GLU A 138 -14.03 -39.29 4.64
C GLU A 138 -13.76 -39.27 3.13
N LYS A 139 -14.18 -38.20 2.44
CA LYS A 139 -13.97 -38.02 1.00
C LYS A 139 -12.55 -37.60 0.64
N LYS A 140 -11.78 -37.06 1.60
CA LYS A 140 -10.44 -36.49 1.44
C LYS A 140 -10.39 -35.33 0.45
N ASP A 141 -11.44 -34.52 0.44
CA ASP A 141 -11.58 -33.35 -0.42
C ASP A 141 -11.66 -32.06 0.43
N THR A 142 -11.39 -30.91 -0.19
CA THR A 142 -11.48 -29.60 0.47
C THR A 142 -12.48 -28.70 -0.25
N VAL A 143 -13.53 -28.30 0.46
CA VAL A 143 -14.67 -27.56 -0.10
C VAL A 143 -14.57 -26.08 0.28
N GLN A 144 -14.72 -25.21 -0.72
CA GLN A 144 -14.91 -23.78 -0.51
C GLN A 144 -16.36 -23.48 -0.17
N VAL A 145 -16.63 -22.93 1.02
CA VAL A 145 -17.98 -22.52 1.42
C VAL A 145 -18.28 -21.12 0.86
N THR A 146 -17.54 -20.10 1.29
CA THR A 146 -17.76 -18.70 0.85
C THR A 146 -16.86 -18.33 -0.34
N LYS A 147 -17.27 -17.32 -1.13
CA LYS A 147 -16.56 -16.88 -2.36
C LYS A 147 -16.33 -15.37 -2.42
N ASP A 148 -16.15 -14.75 -1.25
CA ASP A 148 -15.87 -13.32 -1.11
C ASP A 148 -14.49 -12.95 -1.64
N ARG A 149 -14.36 -11.72 -2.14
CA ARG A 149 -13.15 -11.21 -2.82
C ARG A 149 -12.36 -10.18 -2.01
N ASP A 150 -12.97 -9.57 -1.01
CA ASP A 150 -12.45 -8.42 -0.26
C ASP A 150 -12.81 -8.43 1.24
N GLN A 151 -13.47 -9.49 1.72
CA GLN A 151 -13.85 -9.66 3.13
C GLN A 151 -12.77 -10.42 3.90
N ASN A 152 -12.67 -10.14 5.21
CA ASN A 152 -11.91 -10.96 6.15
C ASN A 152 -12.85 -11.92 6.87
N PHE A 153 -12.32 -13.06 7.32
CA PHE A 153 -13.04 -14.02 8.14
C PHE A 153 -12.19 -14.37 9.35
N PRO A 154 -12.36 -13.69 10.51
CA PRO A 154 -11.58 -13.98 11.70
C PRO A 154 -11.77 -15.42 12.16
N ASN A 155 -13.02 -15.87 12.30
CA ASN A 155 -13.37 -17.22 12.76
C ASN A 155 -14.79 -17.63 12.35
N ALA A 156 -15.05 -18.93 12.44
CA ALA A 156 -16.36 -19.54 12.20
C ALA A 156 -16.54 -20.82 13.02
N VAL A 157 -17.80 -21.19 13.28
CA VAL A 157 -18.17 -22.41 14.03
C VAL A 157 -19.39 -23.09 13.40
N TRP A 158 -19.51 -24.40 13.58
CA TRP A 158 -20.70 -25.15 13.20
C TRP A 158 -21.86 -24.91 14.17
N THR A 159 -23.09 -24.95 13.66
CA THR A 159 -24.28 -25.20 14.49
C THR A 159 -24.31 -26.68 14.93
N PRO A 160 -24.96 -27.03 16.06
CA PRO A 160 -24.99 -28.40 16.57
C PRO A 160 -25.59 -29.45 15.62
N ASP A 161 -26.45 -29.04 14.68
CA ASP A 161 -27.03 -29.90 13.64
C ASP A 161 -26.09 -30.17 12.45
N GLY A 162 -24.96 -29.46 12.36
CA GLY A 162 -23.97 -29.61 11.30
C GLY A 162 -24.38 -29.08 9.91
N ASN A 163 -25.54 -28.42 9.77
CA ASN A 163 -26.01 -27.89 8.47
C ASN A 163 -25.56 -26.45 8.21
N TYR A 164 -25.38 -25.66 9.27
CA TYR A 164 -25.02 -24.26 9.18
C TYR A 164 -23.68 -23.96 9.86
N ILE A 165 -23.12 -22.83 9.46
CA ILE A 165 -21.89 -22.25 9.99
C ILE A 165 -22.24 -20.82 10.43
N VAL A 166 -21.90 -20.45 11.67
CA VAL A 166 -21.87 -19.06 12.12
C VAL A 166 -20.46 -18.53 11.89
N ALA A 167 -20.30 -17.55 11.00
CA ALA A 167 -19.02 -16.97 10.64
C ALA A 167 -18.97 -15.47 10.92
N ALA A 168 -17.84 -14.99 11.44
CA ALA A 168 -17.51 -13.57 11.46
C ALA A 168 -17.02 -13.13 10.07
N ARG A 169 -17.64 -12.09 9.50
CA ARG A 169 -17.38 -11.59 8.13
C ARG A 169 -17.46 -10.06 8.09
N GLY A 170 -16.48 -9.41 7.46
CA GLY A 170 -16.39 -7.95 7.29
C GLY A 170 -14.93 -7.50 7.13
N ARG A 171 -14.65 -6.19 7.17
CA ARG A 171 -13.27 -5.67 7.16
C ARG A 171 -12.89 -5.01 8.48
N LEU A 172 -13.47 -3.86 8.79
CA LEU A 172 -13.44 -3.25 10.13
C LEU A 172 -14.74 -3.50 10.89
N ASP A 173 -15.87 -3.44 10.19
CA ASP A 173 -17.21 -3.63 10.75
C ASP A 173 -17.63 -5.10 10.71
N ILE A 174 -16.83 -5.96 11.33
CA ILE A 174 -17.05 -7.41 11.26
C ILE A 174 -18.37 -7.78 11.95
N ARG A 175 -19.20 -8.58 11.28
CA ARG A 175 -20.51 -9.06 11.79
C ARG A 175 -20.62 -10.57 11.71
N LEU A 176 -21.53 -11.13 12.50
CA LEU A 176 -21.86 -12.56 12.43
C LEU A 176 -22.91 -12.87 11.35
N TRP A 177 -22.66 -13.91 10.58
CA TRP A 177 -23.51 -14.42 9.50
C TRP A 177 -23.79 -15.90 9.70
N LEU A 178 -25.04 -16.32 9.45
CA LEU A 178 -25.44 -17.73 9.39
C LEU A 178 -25.41 -18.19 7.92
N ILE A 179 -24.54 -19.14 7.61
CA ILE A 179 -24.23 -19.62 6.26
C ILE A 179 -24.59 -21.10 6.16
N HIS A 180 -25.35 -21.51 5.15
CA HIS A 180 -25.59 -22.93 4.90
C HIS A 180 -24.39 -23.57 4.20
N LYS A 181 -23.93 -24.72 4.70
CA LYS A 181 -22.65 -25.35 4.30
C LYS A 181 -22.49 -25.63 2.80
N ASP A 182 -23.59 -25.80 2.07
CA ASP A 182 -23.60 -26.12 0.63
C ASP A 182 -23.97 -24.91 -0.27
N ALA A 183 -24.40 -23.78 0.32
CA ALA A 183 -24.93 -22.64 -0.45
C ALA A 183 -23.94 -21.46 -0.56
N GLY A 184 -23.06 -21.29 0.44
CA GLY A 184 -22.02 -20.26 0.47
C GLY A 184 -22.49 -18.81 0.70
N GLY A 185 -23.74 -18.49 0.34
CA GLY A 185 -24.45 -17.32 0.84
C GLY A 185 -24.98 -17.53 2.26
N GLY A 186 -25.25 -16.43 2.97
CA GLY A 186 -25.78 -16.46 4.33
C GLY A 186 -26.60 -15.23 4.68
N ALA A 187 -27.21 -15.25 5.86
CA ALA A 187 -27.95 -14.14 6.44
C ALA A 187 -27.16 -13.52 7.60
N GLN A 188 -27.07 -12.19 7.64
CA GLN A 188 -26.51 -11.47 8.79
C GLN A 188 -27.42 -11.69 10.01
N LEU A 189 -26.84 -12.01 11.16
CA LEU A 189 -27.63 -12.33 12.37
C LEU A 189 -28.19 -11.09 13.05
N MET A 190 -27.45 -9.97 13.03
CA MET A 190 -27.74 -8.77 13.82
C MET A 190 -27.52 -7.52 12.99
N ASP A 191 -28.47 -6.58 13.02
CA ASP A 191 -28.27 -5.22 12.52
C ASP A 191 -27.96 -4.29 13.70
N ALA A 192 -26.69 -3.89 13.80
CA ALA A 192 -26.15 -3.12 14.91
C ALA A 192 -24.88 -2.39 14.42
N PRO A 193 -24.98 -1.23 13.73
CA PRO A 193 -23.81 -0.44 13.34
C PRO A 193 -22.97 -0.03 14.56
N GLY A 194 -21.66 0.14 14.38
CA GLY A 194 -20.73 0.45 15.48
C GLY A 194 -20.42 -0.67 16.48
N ILE A 195 -20.93 -1.89 16.30
CA ILE A 195 -20.67 -3.05 17.20
C ILE A 195 -20.03 -4.21 16.43
N LYS A 196 -18.70 -4.27 16.42
CA LYS A 196 -17.95 -5.38 15.82
C LYS A 196 -18.21 -6.68 16.59
N THR A 197 -18.57 -7.76 15.90
CA THR A 197 -18.88 -9.08 16.50
C THR A 197 -18.03 -10.21 15.89
N ILE A 198 -17.30 -10.93 16.75
CA ILE A 198 -16.36 -12.02 16.41
C ILE A 198 -16.39 -13.12 17.49
N ASP A 199 -15.62 -14.20 17.30
CA ASP A 199 -15.53 -15.33 18.23
C ASP A 199 -16.89 -16.01 18.54
N PRO A 200 -17.69 -16.40 17.53
CA PRO A 200 -18.98 -17.02 17.76
C PRO A 200 -18.84 -18.41 18.39
N VAL A 201 -19.75 -18.74 19.32
CA VAL A 201 -20.02 -20.11 19.77
C VAL A 201 -21.52 -20.32 19.90
N VAL A 202 -22.03 -21.47 19.45
CA VAL A 202 -23.46 -21.81 19.50
C VAL A 202 -23.72 -22.70 20.72
N SER A 203 -24.82 -22.46 21.43
CA SER A 203 -25.25 -23.29 22.56
C SER A 203 -25.56 -24.74 22.14
N PRO A 204 -25.48 -25.73 23.05
CA PRO A 204 -25.71 -27.14 22.71
C PRO A 204 -27.10 -27.45 22.11
N ASP A 205 -28.13 -26.71 22.52
CA ASP A 205 -29.49 -26.75 21.97
C ASP A 205 -29.64 -26.07 20.60
N GLY A 206 -28.60 -25.36 20.15
CA GLY A 206 -28.59 -24.59 18.91
C GLY A 206 -29.23 -23.22 18.99
N ARG A 207 -29.91 -22.83 20.09
CA ARG A 207 -30.75 -21.63 20.14
C ARG A 207 -29.95 -20.33 20.20
N TYR A 208 -28.94 -20.26 21.05
CA TYR A 208 -28.20 -19.04 21.34
C TYR A 208 -26.84 -19.02 20.66
N VAL A 209 -26.43 -17.84 20.20
CA VAL A 209 -25.06 -17.56 19.72
C VAL A 209 -24.41 -16.59 20.70
N TYR A 210 -23.34 -17.02 21.37
CA TYR A 210 -22.51 -16.18 22.23
C TYR A 210 -21.30 -15.70 21.42
N PHE A 211 -20.82 -14.48 21.67
CA PHE A 211 -19.73 -13.89 20.88
C PHE A 211 -19.00 -12.76 21.62
N SER A 212 -17.79 -12.45 21.17
CA SER A 212 -17.08 -11.21 21.50
C SER A 212 -17.72 -10.03 20.74
N GLN A 213 -18.19 -9.01 21.46
CA GLN A 213 -18.62 -7.73 20.88
C GLN A 213 -17.70 -6.60 21.34
N ARG A 214 -17.22 -5.76 20.40
CA ARG A 214 -16.51 -4.51 20.69
C ARG A 214 -17.45 -3.33 20.48
N SER A 215 -17.50 -2.42 21.45
CA SER A 215 -18.21 -1.15 21.30
C SER A 215 -17.32 -0.15 20.59
N GLY A 216 -17.78 0.38 19.46
CA GLY A 216 -16.96 1.23 18.60
C GLY A 216 -15.92 0.44 17.81
N TYR A 217 -15.14 1.19 17.04
CA TYR A 217 -14.19 0.63 16.09
C TYR A 217 -12.79 0.48 16.68
N TRP A 218 -11.84 0.07 15.85
CA TRP A 218 -10.45 0.04 16.25
C TRP A 218 -9.85 1.45 16.34
N ASN A 219 -9.11 1.75 17.40
CA ASN A 219 -8.40 3.02 17.59
C ASN A 219 -7.04 2.77 18.28
N TYR A 220 -6.06 3.65 18.05
CA TYR A 220 -4.82 3.63 18.84
C TYR A 220 -5.12 4.01 20.29
N ASN A 221 -4.29 3.53 21.23
CA ASN A 221 -4.42 3.81 22.68
C ASN A 221 -5.81 3.45 23.23
N ALA A 222 -6.30 2.27 22.84
CA ALA A 222 -7.65 1.79 23.14
C ALA A 222 -7.91 1.68 24.66
N MET A 223 -8.77 2.55 25.19
CA MET A 223 -9.11 2.56 26.62
C MET A 223 -10.04 1.38 26.97
N LEU A 224 -9.71 0.64 28.04
CA LEU A 224 -10.55 -0.46 28.51
C LEU A 224 -11.83 0.04 29.22
N PRO A 225 -12.96 -0.68 29.14
CA PRO A 225 -13.16 -1.94 28.39
C PRO A 225 -13.32 -1.73 26.88
N GLN A 226 -12.86 -2.72 26.13
CA GLN A 226 -13.00 -2.77 24.67
C GLN A 226 -14.02 -3.81 24.21
N TYR A 227 -14.00 -5.00 24.82
CA TYR A 227 -14.86 -6.13 24.44
C TYR A 227 -15.76 -6.56 25.61
N GLN A 228 -16.97 -7.02 25.29
CA GLN A 228 -17.85 -7.74 26.21
C GLN A 228 -18.39 -9.00 25.50
N LEU A 229 -19.01 -9.90 26.25
CA LEU A 229 -19.76 -11.00 25.66
C LEU A 229 -21.16 -10.54 25.28
N GLY A 230 -21.55 -10.77 24.03
CA GLY A 230 -22.91 -10.64 23.54
C GLY A 230 -23.57 -12.02 23.39
N VAL A 231 -24.90 -12.04 23.44
CA VAL A 231 -25.73 -13.24 23.20
C VAL A 231 -26.87 -12.88 22.27
N PHE A 232 -27.01 -13.63 21.19
CA PHE A 232 -28.09 -13.53 20.21
C PHE A 232 -29.01 -14.75 20.29
N ASP A 233 -30.32 -14.52 20.39
CA ASP A 233 -31.35 -15.56 20.43
C ASP A 233 -31.94 -15.79 19.02
N ARG A 234 -31.64 -16.95 18.43
CA ARG A 234 -32.03 -17.27 17.05
C ARG A 234 -33.55 -17.47 16.86
N GLU A 235 -34.33 -17.65 17.94
CA GLU A 235 -35.79 -17.82 17.83
C GLU A 235 -36.53 -16.48 17.67
N ASN A 236 -35.99 -15.38 18.20
CA ASN A 236 -36.67 -14.09 18.24
C ASN A 236 -35.83 -12.90 17.74
N GLY A 237 -34.56 -13.13 17.35
CA GLY A 237 -33.68 -12.13 16.78
C GLY A 237 -33.13 -11.10 17.78
N LYS A 238 -33.33 -11.27 19.09
CA LYS A 238 -32.87 -10.32 20.10
C LYS A 238 -31.41 -10.54 20.47
N THR A 239 -30.73 -9.43 20.75
CA THR A 239 -29.34 -9.41 21.24
C THR A 239 -29.30 -8.81 22.65
N GLN A 240 -28.46 -9.35 23.52
CA GLN A 240 -28.20 -8.82 24.85
C GLN A 240 -26.71 -8.88 25.19
N THR A 241 -26.25 -7.96 26.05
CA THR A 241 -24.88 -7.98 26.59
C THR A 241 -24.86 -8.79 27.89
N LEU A 242 -23.96 -9.75 28.00
CA LEU A 242 -23.84 -10.67 29.14
C LEU A 242 -22.86 -10.19 30.22
N THR A 243 -21.86 -9.37 29.85
CA THR A 243 -20.77 -8.95 30.75
C THR A 243 -20.54 -7.44 30.73
N THR A 244 -20.03 -6.91 31.83
CA THR A 244 -19.68 -5.48 32.00
C THR A 244 -18.31 -5.31 32.68
N ARG A 245 -17.34 -6.16 32.30
CA ARG A 245 -16.02 -6.23 32.95
C ARG A 245 -15.10 -5.12 32.46
N TYR A 246 -14.38 -4.44 33.37
CA TYR A 246 -13.41 -3.38 33.02
C TYR A 246 -12.28 -3.91 32.13
N GLY A 247 -11.64 -5.03 32.48
CA GLY A 247 -10.65 -5.69 31.63
C GLY A 247 -11.24 -6.47 30.45
N SER A 248 -12.45 -6.11 30.03
CA SER A 248 -13.24 -6.77 28.99
C SER A 248 -13.62 -8.25 29.27
N ALA A 249 -14.42 -8.82 28.37
CA ALA A 249 -14.69 -10.25 28.27
C ALA A 249 -14.79 -10.67 26.78
N PHE A 250 -14.15 -11.75 26.38
CA PHE A 250 -13.97 -12.13 24.98
C PHE A 250 -13.66 -13.63 24.79
N THR A 251 -13.76 -14.09 23.54
CA THR A 251 -13.49 -15.46 23.07
C THR A 251 -14.24 -16.52 23.88
N PRO A 252 -15.60 -16.50 23.85
CA PRO A 252 -16.42 -17.42 24.62
C PRO A 252 -16.37 -18.86 24.09
N VAL A 253 -16.43 -19.83 25.00
CA VAL A 253 -16.65 -21.25 24.69
C VAL A 253 -17.62 -21.87 25.70
N LEU A 254 -18.49 -22.78 25.25
CA LEU A 254 -19.56 -23.40 26.04
C LEU A 254 -19.30 -24.89 26.25
N SER A 255 -19.65 -25.40 27.43
CA SER A 255 -19.67 -26.84 27.71
C SER A 255 -20.85 -27.53 27.03
N LYS A 256 -20.69 -28.82 26.72
CA LYS A 256 -21.73 -29.62 26.03
C LYS A 256 -22.94 -29.91 26.93
N ASP A 257 -22.76 -29.89 28.25
CA ASP A 257 -23.82 -30.03 29.25
C ASP A 257 -24.59 -28.73 29.54
N GLY A 258 -24.21 -27.60 28.92
CA GLY A 258 -24.85 -26.30 29.11
C GLY A 258 -24.66 -25.67 30.49
N GLN A 259 -23.73 -26.18 31.31
CA GLN A 259 -23.50 -25.67 32.67
C GLN A 259 -22.45 -24.56 32.75
N TRP A 260 -21.48 -24.54 31.83
CA TRP A 260 -20.29 -23.70 31.92
C TRP A 260 -20.03 -22.88 30.66
N LEU A 261 -19.62 -21.64 30.88
CA LEU A 261 -19.07 -20.72 29.89
C LEU A 261 -17.65 -20.35 30.31
N VAL A 262 -16.69 -20.41 29.39
CA VAL A 262 -15.31 -19.95 29.61
C VAL A 262 -14.98 -18.84 28.63
N TYR A 263 -14.26 -17.82 29.09
CA TYR A 263 -13.91 -16.65 28.29
C TYR A 263 -12.63 -15.97 28.81
N GLY A 264 -11.95 -15.21 27.95
CA GLY A 264 -10.79 -14.39 28.29
C GLY A 264 -11.19 -13.05 28.93
N SER A 265 -10.42 -12.60 29.92
CA SER A 265 -10.57 -11.28 30.57
C SER A 265 -9.22 -10.80 31.09
N ARG A 266 -8.96 -9.48 31.05
CA ARG A 266 -7.74 -8.86 31.58
C ARG A 266 -7.93 -8.45 33.05
N PHE A 267 -6.88 -8.59 33.85
CA PHE A 267 -6.77 -7.97 35.18
C PHE A 267 -5.37 -7.36 35.29
N GLU A 268 -5.33 -6.05 35.56
CA GLU A 268 -4.14 -5.21 35.39
C GLU A 268 -3.53 -5.38 33.99
N ASP A 269 -2.25 -5.77 33.90
CA ASP A 269 -1.54 -5.98 32.64
C ASP A 269 -1.59 -7.42 32.11
N LYS A 270 -2.25 -8.36 32.82
CA LYS A 270 -2.31 -9.79 32.42
C LYS A 270 -3.70 -10.23 32.00
N THR A 271 -3.74 -11.05 30.96
CA THR A 271 -4.93 -11.79 30.52
C THR A 271 -5.08 -13.09 31.33
N GLY A 272 -6.30 -13.54 31.56
CA GLY A 272 -6.63 -14.86 32.11
C GLY A 272 -7.91 -15.43 31.52
N LEU A 273 -8.16 -16.71 31.79
CA LEU A 273 -9.41 -17.40 31.47
C LEU A 273 -10.33 -17.41 32.71
N VAL A 274 -11.53 -16.86 32.57
CA VAL A 274 -12.61 -16.93 33.55
C VAL A 274 -13.52 -18.11 33.21
N ILE A 275 -13.99 -18.84 34.22
CA ILE A 275 -15.09 -19.79 34.10
C ILE A 275 -16.32 -19.25 34.83
N ARG A 276 -17.48 -19.28 34.16
CA ARG A 276 -18.79 -18.84 34.64
C ARG A 276 -19.77 -20.01 34.66
N ASN A 277 -20.48 -20.19 35.76
CA ASN A 277 -21.64 -21.08 35.83
C ASN A 277 -22.85 -20.40 35.17
N LEU A 278 -23.47 -21.05 34.19
CA LEU A 278 -24.57 -20.46 33.41
C LEU A 278 -25.92 -20.43 34.15
N LYS A 279 -26.08 -21.20 35.25
CA LYS A 279 -27.33 -21.25 36.02
C LYS A 279 -27.43 -20.17 37.09
N ASN A 280 -26.36 -19.93 37.84
CA ASN A 280 -26.34 -18.95 38.94
C ASN A 280 -25.45 -17.72 38.69
N GLY A 281 -24.56 -17.77 37.69
CA GLY A 281 -23.68 -16.66 37.33
C GLY A 281 -22.39 -16.55 38.14
N ASP A 282 -22.07 -17.53 38.98
CA ASP A 282 -20.81 -17.56 39.75
C ASP A 282 -19.60 -17.63 38.82
N GLU A 283 -18.52 -16.91 39.18
CA GLU A 283 -17.31 -16.81 38.37
C GLU A 283 -16.04 -16.99 39.19
N ARG A 284 -15.02 -17.56 38.56
CA ARG A 284 -13.64 -17.57 39.06
C ARG A 284 -12.64 -17.68 37.91
N TRP A 285 -11.36 -17.45 38.21
CA TRP A 285 -10.29 -17.82 37.31
C TRP A 285 -10.26 -19.35 37.11
N LEU A 286 -10.11 -19.75 35.85
CA LEU A 286 -9.82 -21.12 35.42
C LEU A 286 -8.32 -21.30 35.17
N ALA A 287 -7.67 -20.29 34.57
CA ALA A 287 -6.22 -20.17 34.44
C ALA A 287 -5.83 -18.68 34.43
N TYR A 288 -4.85 -18.29 35.23
CA TYR A 288 -4.33 -16.91 35.28
C TYR A 288 -2.86 -16.92 35.75
N PRO A 289 -1.95 -16.14 35.12
CA PRO A 289 -2.13 -15.47 33.82
C PRO A 289 -2.05 -16.46 32.65
N VAL A 290 -2.54 -16.06 31.48
CA VAL A 290 -2.29 -16.70 30.17
C VAL A 290 -1.55 -15.72 29.24
N GLN A 291 -1.46 -15.99 27.94
CA GLN A 291 -0.84 -15.07 26.97
C GLN A 291 -1.66 -13.77 26.80
N ARG A 292 -1.01 -12.69 26.35
CA ARG A 292 -1.68 -11.39 26.10
C ARG A 292 -2.75 -11.54 25.02
N ASP A 293 -3.85 -10.82 25.19
CA ASP A 293 -4.97 -10.75 24.23
C ASP A 293 -4.77 -9.69 23.13
N ASP A 294 -5.47 -9.87 21.99
CA ASP A 294 -5.39 -9.02 20.79
C ASP A 294 -6.47 -7.91 20.76
N GLN A 295 -6.87 -7.41 21.93
CA GLN A 295 -7.91 -6.36 22.04
C GLN A 295 -7.46 -5.00 21.50
N GLU A 296 -6.15 -4.75 21.54
CA GLU A 296 -5.53 -3.48 21.19
C GLU A 296 -5.22 -3.39 19.68
N SER A 297 -5.42 -4.48 18.93
CA SER A 297 -5.27 -4.55 17.48
C SER A 297 -6.60 -4.99 16.79
N MET A 298 -6.53 -5.45 15.54
CA MET A 298 -7.71 -5.80 14.75
C MET A 298 -8.36 -7.14 15.11
N ALA A 299 -7.82 -7.97 16.01
CA ALA A 299 -8.41 -9.27 16.39
C ALA A 299 -8.78 -10.16 15.16
N VAL A 300 -7.91 -10.15 14.14
CA VAL A 300 -8.13 -10.84 12.85
C VAL A 300 -8.01 -12.36 12.96
N MET A 301 -7.55 -12.86 14.11
CA MET A 301 -7.53 -14.27 14.46
C MET A 301 -8.13 -14.46 15.87
N GLY A 302 -9.25 -13.79 16.11
CA GLY A 302 -9.92 -13.73 17.41
C GLY A 302 -9.20 -12.85 18.42
N VAL A 303 -9.81 -12.62 19.58
CA VAL A 303 -9.20 -11.82 20.66
C VAL A 303 -8.20 -12.66 21.49
N LEU A 304 -8.46 -13.96 21.58
CA LEU A 304 -7.51 -15.01 21.97
C LEU A 304 -7.59 -16.15 20.95
N PRO A 305 -6.60 -17.07 20.93
CA PRO A 305 -6.70 -18.30 20.16
C PRO A 305 -7.97 -19.09 20.54
N GLY A 306 -8.57 -19.72 19.55
CA GLY A 306 -9.74 -20.59 19.74
C GLY A 306 -9.46 -21.71 20.74
N MET A 307 -10.47 -22.04 21.55
CA MET A 307 -10.41 -23.05 22.62
C MET A 307 -11.66 -23.94 22.58
N ALA A 308 -11.59 -25.12 23.20
CA ALA A 308 -12.67 -26.11 23.16
C ALA A 308 -12.86 -26.83 24.50
N PHE A 309 -14.11 -27.09 24.90
CA PHE A 309 -14.38 -28.05 25.97
C PHE A 309 -14.16 -29.48 25.47
N THR A 310 -13.69 -30.37 26.34
CA THR A 310 -13.73 -31.82 26.11
C THR A 310 -15.18 -32.29 25.95
N PRO A 311 -15.47 -33.36 25.18
CA PRO A 311 -16.84 -33.84 24.98
C PRO A 311 -17.58 -34.17 26.29
N ASP A 312 -16.86 -34.61 27.32
CA ASP A 312 -17.40 -34.90 28.66
C ASP A 312 -17.58 -33.65 29.55
N SER A 313 -17.29 -32.45 29.03
CA SER A 313 -17.37 -31.15 29.72
C SER A 313 -16.50 -31.00 30.98
N LYS A 314 -15.53 -31.90 31.23
CA LYS A 314 -14.67 -31.85 32.44
C LYS A 314 -13.39 -31.03 32.27
N SER A 315 -13.00 -30.65 31.06
CA SER A 315 -11.80 -29.84 30.83
C SER A 315 -11.97 -28.90 29.65
N VAL A 316 -11.18 -27.83 29.64
CA VAL A 316 -10.98 -26.97 28.47
C VAL A 316 -9.60 -27.27 27.88
N ILE A 317 -9.54 -27.42 26.56
CA ILE A 317 -8.30 -27.44 25.78
C ILE A 317 -8.05 -26.03 25.27
N ALA A 318 -6.88 -25.46 25.60
CA ALA A 318 -6.50 -24.11 25.20
C ALA A 318 -4.99 -24.00 24.96
N SER A 319 -4.57 -23.04 24.14
CA SER A 319 -3.17 -22.72 23.88
C SER A 319 -2.76 -21.43 24.59
N TYR A 320 -1.62 -21.45 25.27
CA TYR A 320 -0.94 -20.26 25.79
C TYR A 320 0.50 -20.62 26.20
N GLY A 321 1.37 -19.62 26.38
CA GLY A 321 2.76 -19.90 26.76
C GLY A 321 3.53 -20.75 25.73
N GLY A 322 3.09 -20.74 24.47
CA GLY A 322 3.62 -21.55 23.38
C GLY A 322 3.17 -23.02 23.40
N LYS A 323 2.41 -23.47 24.41
CA LYS A 323 2.04 -24.87 24.63
C LYS A 323 0.53 -25.08 24.63
N ILE A 324 0.08 -26.30 24.37
CA ILE A 324 -1.32 -26.72 24.48
C ILE A 324 -1.54 -27.28 25.89
N TYR A 325 -2.66 -26.92 26.53
CA TYR A 325 -3.02 -27.36 27.88
C TYR A 325 -4.42 -27.95 27.94
N ARG A 326 -4.57 -28.97 28.81
CA ARG A 326 -5.83 -29.46 29.37
C ARG A 326 -6.04 -28.80 30.73
N ILE A 327 -7.15 -28.08 30.90
CA ILE A 327 -7.44 -27.32 32.11
C ILE A 327 -8.68 -27.90 32.80
N PRO A 328 -8.57 -28.50 34.00
CA PRO A 328 -9.71 -29.09 34.69
C PRO A 328 -10.79 -28.07 35.08
N VAL A 329 -12.04 -28.33 34.68
CA VAL A 329 -13.19 -27.46 34.97
C VAL A 329 -13.45 -27.34 36.47
N THR A 330 -13.16 -28.36 37.26
CA THR A 330 -13.22 -28.35 38.73
C THR A 330 -12.22 -27.40 39.40
N GLY A 331 -11.26 -26.86 38.65
CA GLY A 331 -10.05 -26.22 39.19
C GLY A 331 -8.94 -27.26 39.42
N GLY A 332 -7.70 -26.77 39.46
CA GLY A 332 -6.49 -27.58 39.52
C GLY A 332 -5.36 -26.93 38.72
N LYS A 333 -4.19 -27.58 38.66
CA LYS A 333 -3.09 -27.15 37.80
C LYS A 333 -3.39 -27.54 36.34
N PRO A 334 -3.23 -26.65 35.35
CA PRO A 334 -3.26 -27.02 33.94
C PRO A 334 -2.21 -28.10 33.59
N GLU A 335 -2.62 -29.09 32.83
CA GLU A 335 -1.76 -30.18 32.36
C GLU A 335 -1.32 -29.89 30.92
N ALA A 336 -0.01 -29.86 30.67
CA ALA A 336 0.52 -29.65 29.32
C ALA A 336 0.27 -30.89 28.46
N ILE A 337 -0.28 -30.71 27.27
CA ILE A 337 -0.35 -31.72 26.22
C ILE A 337 0.90 -31.52 25.35
N PRO A 338 1.93 -32.38 25.46
CA PRO A 338 3.16 -32.20 24.71
C PRO A 338 2.87 -32.42 23.22
N PHE A 339 3.33 -31.51 22.37
CA PHE A 339 3.29 -31.69 20.92
C PHE A 339 4.68 -31.51 20.32
N ASN A 340 4.89 -32.11 19.16
CA ASN A 340 6.10 -31.91 18.38
C ASN A 340 5.73 -31.86 16.89
N ALA A 341 5.95 -30.71 16.26
CA ALA A 341 5.55 -30.43 14.88
C ALA A 341 6.78 -30.25 13.97
N ASP A 342 6.77 -30.95 12.83
CA ASP A 342 7.66 -30.67 11.72
C ASP A 342 7.01 -29.59 10.85
N VAL A 343 7.53 -28.37 10.94
CA VAL A 343 7.10 -27.22 10.14
C VAL A 343 7.91 -27.18 8.84
N ASP A 344 7.24 -26.99 7.71
CA ASP A 344 7.86 -26.78 6.40
C ASP A 344 7.06 -25.72 5.63
N LEU A 345 7.48 -24.47 5.78
CA LEU A 345 6.83 -23.30 5.19
C LEU A 345 7.30 -23.14 3.75
N GLU A 346 6.35 -22.95 2.83
CA GLU A 346 6.62 -22.53 1.46
C GLU A 346 6.70 -20.99 1.40
N LEU A 347 7.77 -20.46 0.82
CA LEU A 347 7.99 -19.02 0.68
C LEU A 347 8.16 -18.59 -0.79
N GLY A 348 7.65 -17.40 -1.07
CA GLY A 348 7.92 -16.69 -2.31
C GLY A 348 9.38 -16.21 -2.48
N PRO A 349 9.69 -15.59 -3.62
CA PRO A 349 11.04 -15.14 -3.95
C PRO A 349 11.58 -14.14 -2.92
N ARG A 350 12.89 -14.19 -2.66
CA ARG A 350 13.56 -13.18 -1.85
C ARG A 350 13.98 -12.00 -2.72
N LEU A 351 13.32 -10.85 -2.54
CA LEU A 351 13.66 -9.62 -3.27
C LEU A 351 14.77 -8.88 -2.52
N GLN A 352 16.03 -9.23 -2.82
CA GLN A 352 17.18 -8.48 -2.35
C GLN A 352 18.09 -8.12 -3.52
N PHE A 353 18.16 -6.82 -3.81
CA PHE A 353 18.97 -6.25 -4.88
C PHE A 353 20.03 -5.31 -4.28
N LYS A 354 21.18 -5.18 -4.94
CA LYS A 354 22.29 -4.32 -4.48
C LYS A 354 22.42 -3.11 -5.40
N TYR A 355 22.31 -1.91 -4.85
CA TYR A 355 22.51 -0.65 -5.56
C TYR A 355 23.74 0.05 -4.97
N PRO A 356 24.87 0.15 -5.71
CA PRO A 356 26.04 0.84 -5.20
C PRO A 356 25.79 2.34 -5.12
N VAL A 357 26.25 2.97 -4.03
CA VAL A 357 26.24 4.43 -3.88
C VAL A 357 27.27 5.02 -4.83
N SER A 358 26.84 5.82 -5.80
CA SER A 358 27.72 6.44 -6.80
C SER A 358 28.59 7.57 -6.20
N ASP A 359 29.85 7.65 -6.64
CA ASP A 359 30.76 8.78 -6.41
C ASP A 359 30.83 9.73 -7.62
N THR A 360 29.85 9.68 -8.52
CA THR A 360 29.75 10.61 -9.65
C THR A 360 29.40 12.02 -9.15
N ALA A 361 30.25 13.00 -9.48
CA ALA A 361 30.03 14.40 -9.14
C ALA A 361 28.77 15.03 -9.77
N TRP A 362 28.11 14.35 -10.74
CA TRP A 362 26.91 14.84 -11.41
C TRP A 362 25.77 13.83 -11.29
N GLN A 363 24.55 14.34 -11.14
CA GLN A 363 23.31 13.58 -11.07
C GLN A 363 22.27 14.18 -12.03
N LEU A 364 21.47 13.32 -12.65
CA LEU A 364 20.31 13.71 -13.44
C LEU A 364 19.16 14.01 -12.47
N ALA A 365 18.50 15.15 -12.61
CA ALA A 365 17.33 15.49 -11.79
C ALA A 365 16.24 14.41 -11.93
N ASN A 366 15.68 13.98 -10.81
CA ASN A 366 14.68 12.91 -10.74
C ASN A 366 13.28 13.40 -11.18
N GLN A 367 13.00 14.70 -11.04
CA GLN A 367 11.70 15.29 -11.39
C GLN A 367 11.83 16.59 -12.21
N ILE A 368 10.90 16.79 -13.16
CA ILE A 368 10.50 18.12 -13.65
C ILE A 368 9.13 18.47 -13.08
N ARG A 369 8.94 19.72 -12.67
CA ARG A 369 7.68 20.23 -12.07
C ARG A 369 7.01 21.25 -12.96
N ASP A 370 5.70 21.41 -12.77
CA ASP A 370 4.88 22.50 -13.30
C ASP A 370 5.04 22.71 -14.83
N ALA A 371 5.22 21.61 -15.57
CA ALA A 371 5.63 21.66 -16.97
C ALA A 371 4.47 22.04 -17.91
N VAL A 372 4.54 23.24 -18.49
CA VAL A 372 3.48 23.82 -19.33
C VAL A 372 3.96 24.14 -20.76
N PRO A 373 3.25 23.68 -21.81
CA PRO A 373 3.58 23.99 -23.19
C PRO A 373 3.27 25.45 -23.53
N SER A 374 4.02 26.03 -24.47
CA SER A 374 3.64 27.31 -25.10
C SER A 374 2.30 27.17 -25.83
N PRO A 375 1.57 28.27 -26.11
CA PRO A 375 0.28 28.21 -26.79
C PRO A 375 0.31 27.50 -28.16
N ASP A 376 1.47 27.48 -28.84
CA ASP A 376 1.72 26.81 -30.11
C ASP A 376 2.38 25.42 -29.99
N GLY A 377 2.62 24.93 -28.77
CA GLY A 377 3.23 23.63 -28.47
C GLY A 377 4.74 23.51 -28.76
N LYS A 378 5.41 24.58 -29.25
CA LYS A 378 6.82 24.52 -29.69
C LYS A 378 7.84 24.73 -28.59
N LYS A 379 7.44 25.16 -27.40
CA LYS A 379 8.31 25.36 -26.23
C LYS A 379 7.70 24.75 -24.99
N LEU A 380 8.54 24.41 -24.02
CA LEU A 380 8.13 23.89 -22.71
C LEU A 380 8.79 24.72 -21.61
N ALA A 381 7.99 25.28 -20.71
CA ALA A 381 8.44 25.93 -19.49
C ALA A 381 8.18 25.00 -18.31
N PHE A 382 9.14 24.88 -17.38
CA PHE A 382 9.07 23.92 -16.27
C PHE A 382 10.09 24.27 -15.17
N THR A 383 9.90 23.71 -13.97
CA THR A 383 10.80 23.93 -12.82
C THR A 383 11.62 22.68 -12.49
N VAL A 384 12.91 22.89 -12.17
CA VAL A 384 13.82 21.86 -11.60
C VAL A 384 14.69 22.50 -10.53
N LEU A 385 14.87 21.82 -9.39
CA LEU A 385 15.63 22.35 -8.23
C LEU A 385 15.16 23.75 -7.83
N ASN A 386 13.85 23.98 -7.84
CA ASN A 386 13.19 25.25 -7.55
C ASN A 386 13.63 26.42 -8.46
N ARG A 387 14.00 26.15 -9.72
CA ARG A 387 14.41 27.17 -10.71
C ARG A 387 13.72 26.97 -12.05
N LEU A 388 13.39 28.07 -12.73
CA LEU A 388 12.61 28.09 -13.95
C LEU A 388 13.46 27.87 -15.21
N TYR A 389 13.09 26.88 -16.01
CA TYR A 389 13.70 26.53 -17.29
C TYR A 389 12.73 26.70 -18.46
N LEU A 390 13.30 26.96 -19.63
CA LEU A 390 12.64 26.99 -20.92
C LEU A 390 13.45 26.16 -21.93
N MET A 391 12.76 25.36 -22.76
CA MET A 391 13.36 24.66 -23.90
C MET A 391 12.50 24.79 -25.15
N ASP A 392 13.13 24.73 -26.32
CA ASP A 392 12.42 24.34 -27.55
C ASP A 392 12.01 22.87 -27.43
N TYR A 393 10.76 22.55 -27.77
CA TYR A 393 10.17 21.24 -27.52
C TYR A 393 9.89 20.49 -28.83
N PRO A 394 10.17 19.17 -28.93
CA PRO A 394 10.71 18.28 -27.90
C PRO A 394 12.25 18.22 -27.82
N GLY A 395 12.98 18.71 -28.82
CA GLY A 395 14.41 18.40 -29.01
C GLY A 395 15.43 19.41 -28.49
N GLY A 396 15.00 20.54 -27.93
CA GLY A 396 15.89 21.63 -27.52
C GLY A 396 16.67 21.36 -26.22
N THR A 397 17.75 22.11 -26.01
CA THR A 397 18.45 22.12 -24.72
C THR A 397 17.77 23.09 -23.75
N PRO A 398 17.38 22.65 -22.55
CA PRO A 398 16.86 23.55 -21.53
C PRO A 398 17.85 24.64 -21.12
N LYS A 399 17.32 25.84 -20.87
CA LYS A 399 18.06 27.01 -20.38
C LYS A 399 17.28 27.63 -19.24
N ARG A 400 17.98 28.13 -18.22
CA ARG A 400 17.34 28.95 -17.18
C ARG A 400 16.73 30.20 -17.79
N VAL A 401 15.57 30.60 -17.27
CA VAL A 401 14.89 31.85 -17.66
C VAL A 401 15.40 33.05 -16.86
N THR A 402 15.83 32.83 -15.62
CA THR A 402 16.38 33.88 -14.73
C THR A 402 17.65 33.42 -14.00
N ASN A 403 18.31 34.37 -13.34
CA ASN A 403 19.42 34.13 -12.43
C ASN A 403 19.01 34.29 -10.95
N PHE A 404 17.72 34.17 -10.62
CA PHE A 404 17.25 34.27 -9.23
C PHE A 404 17.66 33.07 -8.38
N ASP A 405 17.70 33.28 -7.07
CA ASP A 405 18.10 32.27 -6.08
C ASP A 405 17.04 32.00 -4.99
N PHE A 406 15.80 32.41 -5.24
CA PHE A 406 14.60 31.95 -4.53
C PHE A 406 13.91 30.81 -5.31
N THR A 407 12.83 30.24 -4.76
CA THR A 407 12.03 29.25 -5.50
C THR A 407 11.24 29.91 -6.62
N GLU A 408 11.37 29.40 -7.85
CA GLU A 408 10.56 29.78 -9.01
C GLU A 408 9.64 28.60 -9.37
N ALA A 409 8.31 28.80 -9.38
CA ALA A 409 7.33 27.73 -9.52
C ALA A 409 6.11 28.15 -10.37
N GLU A 410 5.27 27.17 -10.71
CA GLU A 410 3.97 27.35 -11.40
C GLU A 410 4.01 28.35 -12.59
N PRO A 411 4.91 28.16 -13.58
CA PRO A 411 4.94 29.02 -14.76
C PRO A 411 3.65 28.88 -15.58
N VAL A 412 3.17 29.98 -16.14
CA VAL A 412 2.05 30.04 -17.10
C VAL A 412 2.31 31.03 -18.22
N TRP A 413 1.91 30.64 -19.43
CA TRP A 413 2.11 31.42 -20.65
C TRP A 413 1.02 32.48 -20.85
N SER A 414 1.40 33.67 -21.33
CA SER A 414 0.46 34.61 -21.93
C SER A 414 -0.17 34.00 -23.20
N PRO A 415 -1.41 34.38 -23.59
CA PRO A 415 -2.11 33.75 -24.72
C PRO A 415 -1.41 33.87 -26.07
N ASP A 416 -0.56 34.90 -26.22
CA ASP A 416 0.26 35.17 -27.41
C ASP A 416 1.61 34.41 -27.43
N GLY A 417 1.98 33.74 -26.33
CA GLY A 417 3.24 33.01 -26.19
C GLY A 417 4.49 33.88 -26.00
N ASN A 418 4.35 35.20 -25.81
CA ASN A 418 5.51 36.10 -25.66
C ASN A 418 6.05 36.19 -24.23
N ASN A 419 5.23 35.90 -23.22
CA ASN A 419 5.58 36.09 -21.81
C ASN A 419 5.25 34.84 -20.97
N LEU A 420 6.07 34.61 -19.94
CA LEU A 420 5.75 33.73 -18.83
C LEU A 420 5.41 34.58 -17.59
N VAL A 421 4.45 34.13 -16.81
CA VAL A 421 4.29 34.52 -15.40
C VAL A 421 4.62 33.33 -14.53
N PHE A 422 5.26 33.55 -13.38
CA PHE A 422 5.60 32.50 -12.42
C PHE A 422 5.47 33.02 -10.99
N THR A 423 5.27 32.11 -10.04
CA THR A 423 5.28 32.39 -8.61
C THR A 423 6.70 32.30 -8.07
N SER A 424 6.99 33.10 -7.05
CA SER A 424 8.23 33.03 -6.29
C SER A 424 7.96 32.79 -4.83
N TRP A 425 8.75 31.95 -4.16
CA TRP A 425 8.63 31.66 -2.72
C TRP A 425 9.98 31.76 -2.00
N SER A 426 9.96 32.36 -0.81
CA SER A 426 11.11 32.50 0.09
C SER A 426 10.65 32.70 1.54
N ALA A 427 11.55 32.57 2.52
CA ALA A 427 11.25 32.86 3.93
C ALA A 427 10.77 34.32 4.18
N ASN A 428 11.08 35.26 3.27
CA ASN A 428 10.62 36.65 3.35
C ASN A 428 9.26 36.86 2.67
N GLY A 429 8.68 35.82 2.08
CA GLY A 429 7.48 35.86 1.26
C GLY A 429 7.78 35.73 -0.23
N GLY A 430 6.71 35.79 -1.01
CA GLY A 430 6.71 35.58 -2.43
C GLY A 430 6.04 36.70 -3.22
N HIS A 431 6.20 36.64 -4.53
CA HIS A 431 5.65 37.58 -5.52
C HIS A 431 5.32 36.88 -6.83
N LEU A 432 4.44 37.49 -7.64
CA LEU A 432 4.30 37.15 -9.06
C LEU A 432 5.32 37.93 -9.88
N TYR A 433 6.02 37.24 -10.77
CA TYR A 433 6.92 37.82 -11.76
C TYR A 433 6.44 37.52 -13.18
N LYS A 434 6.67 38.45 -14.10
CA LYS A 434 6.47 38.28 -15.56
C LYS A 434 7.82 38.40 -16.27
N VAL A 435 8.08 37.57 -17.27
CA VAL A 435 9.30 37.65 -18.09
C VAL A 435 8.96 37.44 -19.56
N ASN A 436 9.47 38.33 -20.42
CA ASN A 436 9.35 38.17 -21.86
C ASN A 436 10.38 37.13 -22.35
N VAL A 437 9.94 36.17 -23.17
CA VAL A 437 10.76 35.02 -23.61
C VAL A 437 11.04 34.99 -25.12
N THR A 438 10.59 35.99 -25.86
CA THR A 438 10.89 36.17 -27.30
C THR A 438 11.99 37.21 -27.55
N GLY A 439 12.23 38.11 -26.59
CA GLY A 439 13.33 39.07 -26.56
C GLY A 439 14.32 38.82 -25.41
N LYS A 440 14.90 39.91 -24.87
CA LYS A 440 15.81 39.83 -23.72
C LYS A 440 15.02 39.54 -22.43
N ALA A 441 15.15 38.33 -21.90
CA ALA A 441 14.54 37.90 -20.64
C ALA A 441 14.93 38.85 -19.47
N THR A 442 14.01 39.77 -19.16
CA THR A 442 14.13 40.75 -18.09
C THR A 442 12.90 40.61 -17.20
N PRO A 443 13.01 39.95 -16.02
CA PRO A 443 11.87 39.75 -15.14
C PRO A 443 11.34 41.06 -14.56
N GLN A 444 10.02 41.23 -14.61
CA GLN A 444 9.26 42.31 -14.00
C GLN A 444 8.47 41.75 -12.81
N GLN A 445 8.65 42.30 -11.61
CA GLN A 445 7.78 42.00 -10.48
C GLN A 445 6.40 42.66 -10.69
N LEU A 446 5.32 41.88 -10.55
CA LEU A 446 3.96 42.37 -10.76
C LEU A 446 3.29 42.85 -9.46
N THR A 447 3.62 42.22 -8.33
CA THR A 447 2.94 42.42 -7.04
C THR A 447 3.81 43.20 -6.05
N LYS A 448 3.18 44.10 -5.27
CA LYS A 448 3.88 44.97 -4.31
C LYS A 448 4.09 44.32 -2.93
N GLN A 449 3.08 43.62 -2.42
CA GLN A 449 3.09 43.01 -1.08
C GLN A 449 3.74 41.61 -1.11
N PRO A 450 4.63 41.27 -0.17
CA PRO A 450 5.12 39.89 -0.02
C PRO A 450 4.01 39.00 0.57
N ALA A 451 3.68 37.92 -0.13
CA ALA A 451 2.65 36.96 0.27
C ALA A 451 2.97 35.57 -0.31
N LEU A 452 2.24 34.53 0.09
CA LEU A 452 2.28 33.26 -0.65
C LEU A 452 1.30 33.37 -1.82
N TYR A 453 1.84 33.50 -3.03
CA TYR A 453 1.10 33.50 -4.29
C TYR A 453 1.15 32.10 -4.91
N SER A 454 0.02 31.57 -5.37
CA SER A 454 -0.04 30.28 -6.05
C SER A 454 -1.03 30.26 -7.22
N SER A 455 -0.86 29.28 -8.10
CA SER A 455 -1.73 28.95 -9.23
C SER A 455 -2.11 30.17 -10.10
N PRO A 456 -1.14 30.89 -10.70
CA PRO A 456 -1.42 31.99 -11.62
C PRO A 456 -2.10 31.50 -12.90
N ALA A 457 -3.00 32.29 -13.47
CA ALA A 457 -3.71 31.97 -14.71
C ALA A 457 -4.04 33.22 -15.54
N TRP A 458 -3.60 33.23 -16.80
CA TRP A 458 -3.91 34.29 -17.75
C TRP A 458 -5.34 34.17 -18.31
N ASN A 459 -6.05 35.29 -18.44
CA ASN A 459 -7.24 35.34 -19.28
C ASN A 459 -6.86 35.38 -20.77
N TYR A 460 -7.77 34.99 -21.67
CA TYR A 460 -7.47 34.93 -23.11
C TYR A 460 -7.33 36.28 -23.81
N ALA A 461 -7.77 37.38 -23.18
CA ALA A 461 -7.49 38.74 -23.65
C ALA A 461 -6.04 39.19 -23.34
N GLY A 462 -5.34 38.50 -22.43
CA GLY A 462 -3.95 38.82 -22.09
C GLY A 462 -3.77 40.09 -21.24
N ASP A 463 -4.84 40.61 -20.63
CA ASP A 463 -4.82 41.84 -19.82
C ASP A 463 -4.92 41.59 -18.31
N LYS A 464 -5.34 40.38 -17.89
CA LYS A 464 -5.52 39.99 -16.48
C LYS A 464 -4.88 38.65 -16.16
N ILE A 465 -4.38 38.53 -14.94
CA ILE A 465 -3.86 37.29 -14.34
C ILE A 465 -4.64 37.04 -13.04
N ALA A 466 -5.38 35.94 -12.97
CA ALA A 466 -6.00 35.45 -11.73
C ALA A 466 -5.02 34.56 -10.96
N PHE A 467 -5.15 34.46 -9.63
CA PHE A 467 -4.29 33.66 -8.76
C PHE A 467 -4.93 33.44 -7.38
N VAL A 468 -4.35 32.52 -6.61
CA VAL A 468 -4.61 32.37 -5.17
C VAL A 468 -3.54 33.13 -4.38
N ARG A 469 -3.93 33.81 -3.30
CA ARG A 469 -3.02 34.51 -2.37
C ARG A 469 -3.33 34.11 -0.93
N THR A 470 -2.30 33.88 -0.12
CA THR A 470 -2.43 33.75 1.33
C THR A 470 -1.28 34.45 2.06
N ASN A 471 -1.42 34.64 3.37
CA ASN A 471 -0.49 35.41 4.20
C ASN A 471 0.92 34.77 4.21
N ASN A 472 1.98 35.58 4.08
CA ASN A 472 3.36 35.12 4.21
C ASN A 472 3.62 34.42 5.57
N GLN A 473 2.99 34.89 6.64
CA GLN A 473 3.16 34.27 7.96
C GLN A 473 2.72 32.79 7.96
N ARG A 474 1.67 32.45 7.20
CA ARG A 474 1.22 31.05 7.03
C ARG A 474 2.28 30.18 6.36
N TYR A 475 3.01 30.69 5.37
CA TYR A 475 4.11 29.96 4.73
C TYR A 475 5.25 29.65 5.71
N LYS A 476 5.58 30.59 6.61
CA LYS A 476 6.57 30.38 7.68
C LYS A 476 6.11 29.31 8.66
N ASP A 477 4.92 29.47 9.22
CA ASP A 477 4.40 28.64 10.31
C ASP A 477 3.88 27.26 9.87
N ALA A 478 3.79 27.01 8.56
CA ALA A 478 3.42 25.71 8.01
C ALA A 478 4.50 24.64 8.32
N ILE A 479 4.27 23.92 9.43
CA ILE A 479 5.01 22.71 9.84
C ILE A 479 4.48 21.42 9.20
N SER A 480 3.22 21.42 8.77
CA SER A 480 2.49 20.30 8.16
C SER A 480 2.65 20.31 6.63
N PRO A 481 2.49 19.15 5.95
CA PRO A 481 2.44 19.10 4.49
C PRO A 481 1.31 19.96 3.86
N PHE A 482 0.27 20.29 4.64
CA PHE A 482 -0.89 21.08 4.19
C PHE A 482 -0.76 22.57 4.55
N GLY A 483 -1.01 23.46 3.57
CA GLY A 483 -0.94 24.92 3.76
C GLY A 483 -2.30 25.64 3.86
N ASN A 484 -3.32 25.11 3.20
CA ASN A 484 -4.61 25.78 2.94
C ASN A 484 -5.28 26.34 4.21
N SER A 485 -5.98 27.46 4.06
CA SER A 485 -6.62 28.16 5.17
C SER A 485 -7.90 28.91 4.78
N ASN A 486 -8.68 29.33 5.78
CA ASN A 486 -9.81 30.24 5.59
C ASN A 486 -9.38 31.69 5.29
N GLU A 487 -8.09 32.01 5.40
CA GLU A 487 -7.55 33.32 5.02
C GLU A 487 -7.27 33.44 3.52
N ASP A 488 -7.12 32.31 2.82
CA ASP A 488 -6.75 32.24 1.40
C ASP A 488 -7.74 33.02 0.52
N GLU A 489 -7.24 33.68 -0.52
CA GLU A 489 -7.99 34.66 -1.32
C GLU A 489 -7.87 34.35 -2.82
N LEU A 490 -9.00 34.43 -3.52
CA LEU A 490 -9.04 34.50 -4.98
C LEU A 490 -8.86 35.96 -5.39
N CYS A 491 -7.92 36.21 -6.28
CA CYS A 491 -7.49 37.56 -6.67
C CYS A 491 -7.21 37.62 -8.18
N TRP A 492 -7.19 38.82 -8.74
CA TRP A 492 -6.58 39.09 -10.04
C TRP A 492 -5.77 40.39 -10.04
N ILE A 493 -4.84 40.50 -10.98
CA ILE A 493 -4.01 41.69 -11.22
C ILE A 493 -3.92 41.98 -12.72
N SER A 494 -3.65 43.22 -13.10
CA SER A 494 -3.31 43.55 -14.49
C SER A 494 -2.05 42.80 -14.93
N ALA A 495 -2.02 42.41 -16.20
CA ALA A 495 -0.85 41.87 -16.89
C ALA A 495 0.42 42.75 -16.76
N ASN A 496 0.25 44.05 -16.49
CA ASN A 496 1.35 45.00 -16.31
C ASN A 496 1.77 45.21 -14.84
N GLY A 497 1.14 44.50 -13.90
CA GLY A 497 1.31 44.68 -12.46
C GLY A 497 0.46 45.82 -11.91
N GLY A 498 0.63 46.13 -10.63
CA GLY A 498 -0.09 47.21 -9.96
C GLY A 498 -0.77 46.75 -8.67
N ASP A 499 -1.98 47.22 -8.45
CA ASP A 499 -2.79 46.86 -7.28
C ASP A 499 -3.61 45.59 -7.55
N ILE A 500 -3.82 44.81 -6.49
CA ILE A 500 -4.50 43.49 -6.55
C ILE A 500 -5.99 43.69 -6.33
N THR A 501 -6.81 43.17 -7.24
CA THR A 501 -8.25 43.10 -7.08
C THR A 501 -8.63 41.81 -6.36
N PHE A 502 -9.27 41.92 -5.21
CA PHE A 502 -9.88 40.80 -4.50
C PHE A 502 -11.16 40.35 -5.23
N ILE A 503 -11.37 39.04 -5.35
CA ILE A 503 -12.56 38.42 -5.93
C ILE A 503 -13.45 37.88 -4.81
N ASP A 504 -12.94 36.94 -4.02
CA ASP A 504 -13.62 36.28 -2.90
C ASP A 504 -12.57 35.54 -2.02
N LYS A 505 -12.94 35.07 -0.83
CA LYS A 505 -12.12 34.08 -0.09
C LYS A 505 -12.11 32.75 -0.83
N ALA A 506 -10.99 32.03 -0.83
CA ALA A 506 -10.88 30.78 -1.57
C ALA A 506 -11.84 29.70 -1.04
N ASN A 507 -11.93 29.50 0.28
CA ASN A 507 -12.85 28.52 0.88
C ASN A 507 -12.76 27.12 0.24
N GLY A 508 -11.54 26.66 -0.05
CA GLY A 508 -11.26 25.39 -0.75
C GLY A 508 -11.31 25.46 -2.29
N ARG A 509 -11.69 26.60 -2.88
CA ARG A 509 -11.63 26.84 -4.33
C ARG A 509 -10.18 27.03 -4.78
N SER A 510 -9.79 26.30 -5.83
CA SER A 510 -8.41 26.22 -6.33
C SER A 510 -8.37 26.13 -7.86
N ASN A 511 -7.17 26.07 -8.46
CA ASN A 511 -6.95 25.84 -9.90
C ASN A 511 -7.71 26.83 -10.81
N PRO A 512 -7.52 28.16 -10.64
CA PRO A 512 -8.11 29.17 -11.52
C PRO A 512 -7.70 28.93 -12.99
N HIS A 513 -8.66 29.00 -13.90
CA HIS A 513 -8.42 28.93 -15.34
C HIS A 513 -9.53 29.65 -16.13
N PHE A 514 -9.29 29.85 -17.43
CA PHE A 514 -10.17 30.53 -18.38
C PHE A 514 -10.37 29.68 -19.64
N ILE A 515 -11.33 30.05 -20.48
CA ILE A 515 -11.52 29.50 -21.84
C ILE A 515 -11.63 30.63 -22.88
N LYS A 516 -11.49 30.32 -24.17
CA LYS A 516 -11.60 31.30 -25.25
C LYS A 516 -13.04 31.77 -25.41
N GLY A 517 -13.23 33.10 -25.48
CA GLY A 517 -14.55 33.71 -25.69
C GLY A 517 -15.45 33.74 -24.45
N ASP A 518 -14.94 33.44 -23.26
CA ASP A 518 -15.65 33.61 -21.98
C ASP A 518 -14.74 34.40 -21.01
N GLU A 519 -15.31 35.34 -20.28
CA GLU A 519 -14.59 36.16 -19.29
C GLU A 519 -14.70 35.59 -17.86
N ARG A 520 -15.46 34.51 -17.68
CA ARG A 520 -15.64 33.84 -16.38
C ARG A 520 -14.37 33.14 -15.93
N LEU A 521 -14.18 33.15 -14.61
CA LEU A 521 -13.18 32.36 -13.92
C LEU A 521 -13.73 30.95 -13.65
N TYR A 522 -12.96 29.92 -13.97
CA TYR A 522 -13.26 28.53 -13.64
C TYR A 522 -12.31 28.02 -12.56
N LEU A 523 -12.83 27.21 -11.64
CA LEU A 523 -12.13 26.76 -10.43
C LEU A 523 -12.50 25.31 -10.11
N ASN A 524 -11.76 24.70 -9.17
CA ASN A 524 -12.07 23.41 -8.59
C ASN A 524 -12.42 23.53 -7.11
N ASN A 525 -13.41 22.76 -6.66
CA ASN A 525 -13.77 22.62 -5.25
C ASN A 525 -14.28 21.19 -4.98
N ASN A 526 -13.52 20.40 -4.21
CA ASN A 526 -13.87 19.04 -3.79
C ASN A 526 -14.47 18.16 -4.90
N GLY A 527 -13.69 17.87 -5.96
CA GLY A 527 -14.14 17.11 -7.14
C GLY A 527 -15.10 17.85 -8.08
N SER A 528 -15.50 19.08 -7.76
CA SER A 528 -16.42 19.88 -8.58
C SER A 528 -15.66 20.87 -9.47
N LEU A 529 -16.08 20.99 -10.72
CA LEU A 529 -15.76 22.13 -11.59
C LEU A 529 -16.82 23.21 -11.36
N ILE A 530 -16.38 24.42 -11.02
CA ILE A 530 -17.25 25.58 -10.80
C ILE A 530 -16.84 26.74 -11.72
N SER A 531 -17.72 27.73 -11.89
CA SER A 531 -17.40 29.00 -12.54
C SER A 531 -18.02 30.18 -11.81
N MET A 532 -17.36 31.33 -11.82
CA MET A 532 -17.84 32.58 -11.22
C MET A 532 -17.41 33.79 -12.04
N ARG A 533 -17.94 34.97 -11.72
CA ARG A 533 -17.48 36.26 -12.25
C ARG A 533 -16.25 36.75 -11.48
N LEU A 534 -15.46 37.64 -12.09
CA LEU A 534 -14.28 38.26 -11.48
C LEU A 534 -14.59 39.29 -10.37
N ASP A 535 -15.88 39.48 -10.05
CA ASP A 535 -16.40 40.29 -8.93
C ASP A 535 -16.90 39.43 -7.75
N GLY A 536 -16.65 38.11 -7.77
CA GLY A 536 -17.11 37.17 -6.76
C GLY A 536 -18.52 36.60 -6.99
N THR A 537 -19.31 37.17 -7.91
CA THR A 537 -20.73 36.86 -8.04
C THR A 537 -21.05 35.73 -9.03
N ASP A 538 -22.31 35.27 -9.00
CA ASP A 538 -22.88 34.32 -9.97
C ASP A 538 -22.11 32.98 -10.04
N GLU A 539 -21.70 32.43 -8.88
CA GLU A 539 -21.06 31.12 -8.79
C GLU A 539 -22.00 29.99 -9.24
N LYS A 540 -21.48 29.08 -10.07
CA LYS A 540 -22.22 27.94 -10.64
C LYS A 540 -21.37 26.68 -10.63
N VAL A 541 -21.89 25.61 -10.04
CA VAL A 541 -21.32 24.26 -10.18
C VAL A 541 -21.69 23.70 -11.56
N LEU A 542 -20.68 23.35 -12.36
CA LEU A 542 -20.85 22.88 -13.73
C LEU A 542 -20.82 21.34 -13.80
N ALA A 543 -19.88 20.72 -13.07
CA ALA A 543 -19.75 19.27 -13.01
C ALA A 543 -19.22 18.83 -11.64
N LYS A 544 -19.50 17.58 -11.26
CA LYS A 544 -18.90 16.83 -10.17
C LYS A 544 -18.27 15.57 -10.76
N VAL A 545 -16.97 15.38 -10.55
CA VAL A 545 -16.19 14.31 -11.18
C VAL A 545 -15.69 13.33 -10.13
N SER A 546 -16.02 12.06 -10.31
CA SER A 546 -15.58 10.94 -9.49
C SER A 546 -14.89 9.86 -10.32
N GLY A 547 -14.03 9.04 -9.71
CA GLY A 547 -13.29 7.97 -10.38
C GLY A 547 -13.49 6.61 -9.71
N ILE A 548 -12.47 5.76 -9.79
CA ILE A 548 -12.49 4.43 -9.18
C ILE A 548 -12.65 4.51 -7.66
N THR A 549 -13.26 3.48 -7.09
CA THR A 549 -13.15 3.15 -5.67
C THR A 549 -11.82 2.39 -5.44
N THR A 550 -11.00 2.81 -4.47
CA THR A 550 -9.73 2.14 -4.12
C THR A 550 -9.93 1.13 -2.99
N TYR A 551 -8.90 0.33 -2.68
CA TYR A 551 -8.99 -0.69 -1.64
C TYR A 551 -9.03 -0.15 -0.19
N GLY A 552 -8.55 1.08 0.04
CA GLY A 552 -8.47 1.72 1.36
C GLY A 552 -9.62 2.71 1.67
N ILE A 553 -9.39 3.61 2.63
CA ILE A 553 -10.35 4.66 3.02
C ILE A 553 -10.48 5.67 1.88
N SER A 554 -11.63 5.69 1.21
CA SER A 554 -11.88 6.50 0.02
C SER A 554 -12.53 7.87 0.32
N ASN A 555 -12.13 8.46 1.44
CA ASN A 555 -12.51 9.77 1.98
C ASN A 555 -13.76 9.83 2.91
N LEU A 556 -13.59 10.59 3.99
CA LEU A 556 -14.58 10.97 4.99
C LEU A 556 -15.55 12.02 4.42
N LYS A 557 -16.76 11.61 4.03
CA LYS A 557 -17.71 12.52 3.35
C LYS A 557 -18.41 13.56 4.25
N GLU A 558 -18.31 13.47 5.57
CA GLU A 558 -19.22 14.19 6.47
C GLU A 558 -18.58 15.17 7.47
N GLN A 559 -17.24 15.26 7.57
CA GLN A 559 -16.61 16.29 8.40
C GLN A 559 -16.21 17.49 7.55
N GLY A 560 -17.10 18.49 7.53
CA GLY A 560 -16.85 19.76 6.86
C GLY A 560 -15.80 20.59 7.61
N HIS A 561 -14.95 21.27 6.84
CA HIS A 561 -14.20 22.46 7.26
C HIS A 561 -13.40 22.40 8.56
N ASP A 562 -12.78 21.26 8.88
CA ASP A 562 -11.66 21.24 9.80
C ASP A 562 -10.38 20.67 9.16
N HIS A 563 -9.59 21.59 8.60
CA HIS A 563 -8.23 21.31 8.15
C HIS A 563 -7.20 21.43 9.29
N SER A 564 -7.61 21.43 10.57
CA SER A 564 -6.75 20.98 11.69
C SER A 564 -6.54 19.46 11.66
N LEU A 565 -6.09 18.98 10.49
CA LEU A 565 -5.61 17.63 10.24
C LEU A 565 -4.25 17.47 10.91
N ASP A 566 -4.26 17.45 12.24
CA ASP A 566 -3.14 16.99 13.04
C ASP A 566 -2.84 15.55 12.63
N ALA A 567 -1.56 15.26 12.37
CA ALA A 567 -1.14 13.92 11.97
C ALA A 567 -1.46 12.88 13.07
N GLY A 568 -1.63 13.32 14.33
CA GLY A 568 -2.13 12.49 15.42
C GLY A 568 -3.59 12.03 15.26
N ASN A 569 -4.46 12.74 14.54
CA ASN A 569 -5.87 12.35 14.41
C ASN A 569 -6.10 11.23 13.40
N TYR A 570 -5.18 10.98 12.46
CA TYR A 570 -5.19 9.74 11.66
C TYR A 570 -4.87 8.49 12.52
N CYS A 571 -4.43 8.68 13.77
CA CYS A 571 -4.29 7.63 14.76
C CYS A 571 -5.56 7.41 15.62
N MET A 572 -6.73 7.94 15.28
CA MET A 572 -7.99 7.50 15.90
C MET A 572 -9.10 7.39 14.85
N LEU A 573 -9.62 6.18 14.62
CA LEU A 573 -10.77 6.00 13.74
C LEU A 573 -12.04 6.41 14.48
N SER A 574 -12.73 7.44 13.98
CA SER A 574 -14.08 7.78 14.44
C SER A 574 -15.10 6.73 13.96
N GLN A 575 -16.32 6.80 14.50
CA GLN A 575 -17.43 5.96 14.03
C GLN A 575 -17.67 6.11 12.52
N SER A 576 -17.74 7.36 12.03
CA SER A 576 -17.95 7.66 10.62
C SER A 576 -16.75 7.29 9.73
N MET A 577 -15.51 7.28 10.27
CA MET A 577 -14.34 6.76 9.53
C MET A 577 -14.51 5.29 9.19
N ALA A 578 -14.87 4.47 10.18
CA ALA A 578 -14.93 3.03 9.99
C ALA A 578 -16.20 2.56 9.27
N GLU A 579 -17.34 3.24 9.44
CA GLU A 579 -18.53 3.04 8.59
C GLU A 579 -18.21 3.36 7.11
N ALA A 580 -17.48 4.46 6.85
CA ALA A 580 -16.97 4.79 5.51
C ALA A 580 -15.87 3.83 4.99
N MET A 581 -15.26 3.02 5.85
CA MET A 581 -14.33 1.96 5.43
C MET A 581 -15.06 0.70 4.94
N GLU A 582 -16.29 0.46 5.37
CA GLU A 582 -17.15 -0.52 4.70
C GLU A 582 -17.83 0.06 3.45
N VAL A 583 -18.35 1.29 3.55
CA VAL A 583 -19.01 1.97 2.42
C VAL A 583 -17.96 2.63 1.52
N GLN A 584 -17.35 1.80 0.68
CA GLN A 584 -16.26 2.16 -0.21
C GLN A 584 -16.74 3.13 -1.32
N THR A 585 -16.49 4.43 -1.15
CA THR A 585 -16.90 5.52 -2.03
C THR A 585 -16.00 5.71 -3.26
N PRO A 586 -16.52 6.20 -4.39
CA PRO A 586 -15.70 6.66 -5.52
C PRO A 586 -14.75 7.79 -5.11
N ALA A 587 -13.49 7.74 -5.54
CA ALA A 587 -12.55 8.85 -5.37
C ALA A 587 -13.04 10.11 -6.11
N VAL A 588 -12.67 11.30 -5.63
CA VAL A 588 -13.01 12.60 -6.26
C VAL A 588 -11.83 13.14 -7.08
N ALA A 589 -12.13 13.94 -8.11
CA ALA A 589 -11.08 14.61 -8.87
C ALA A 589 -10.29 15.62 -8.03
N ALA A 590 -8.96 15.57 -8.11
CA ALA A 590 -8.07 16.57 -7.50
C ALA A 590 -7.97 17.84 -8.36
N LEU A 591 -8.17 17.69 -9.67
CA LEU A 591 -8.06 18.74 -10.67
C LEU A 591 -9.09 18.49 -11.78
N VAL A 592 -9.76 19.53 -12.26
CA VAL A 592 -10.64 19.50 -13.43
C VAL A 592 -10.44 20.79 -14.23
N LEU A 593 -9.82 20.72 -15.42
CA LEU A 593 -9.57 21.90 -16.27
C LEU A 593 -10.35 21.80 -17.57
N LEU A 594 -11.16 22.82 -17.88
CA LEU A 594 -11.78 22.96 -19.19
C LEU A 594 -10.72 23.06 -20.30
N SER A 595 -11.04 22.50 -21.47
CA SER A 595 -10.28 22.78 -22.69
C SER A 595 -10.35 24.28 -23.00
N PRO A 596 -9.32 24.86 -23.65
CA PRO A 596 -9.36 26.22 -24.19
C PRO A 596 -10.58 26.54 -25.06
N THR A 597 -11.22 25.52 -25.63
CA THR A 597 -12.42 25.58 -26.46
C THR A 597 -13.74 25.42 -25.67
N GLY A 598 -13.69 24.97 -24.41
CA GLY A 598 -14.85 24.87 -23.50
C GLY A 598 -15.83 23.73 -23.77
N ASP A 599 -15.54 22.84 -24.72
CA ASP A 599 -16.34 21.67 -25.11
C ASP A 599 -15.94 20.37 -24.38
N ARG A 600 -14.73 20.34 -23.81
CA ARG A 600 -14.13 19.20 -23.11
C ARG A 600 -13.57 19.66 -21.77
N ALA A 601 -13.32 18.71 -20.88
CA ALA A 601 -12.52 18.90 -19.68
C ALA A 601 -11.53 17.75 -19.51
N LEU A 602 -10.36 18.06 -18.96
CA LEU A 602 -9.48 17.05 -18.36
C LEU A 602 -9.83 16.93 -16.88
N ALA A 603 -9.64 15.75 -16.31
CA ALA A 603 -9.61 15.57 -14.86
C ALA A 603 -8.46 14.67 -14.43
N GLN A 604 -7.83 15.00 -13.31
CA GLN A 604 -6.91 14.14 -12.61
C GLN A 604 -7.67 13.50 -11.43
N VAL A 605 -7.78 12.18 -11.43
CA VAL A 605 -8.44 11.41 -10.35
C VAL A 605 -7.48 10.36 -9.84
N ASN A 606 -7.19 10.41 -8.54
CA ASN A 606 -5.99 9.77 -7.96
C ASN A 606 -4.74 10.17 -8.76
N ASN A 607 -4.06 9.19 -9.36
CA ASN A 607 -2.87 9.41 -10.19
C ASN A 607 -3.20 9.51 -11.69
N ASP A 608 -4.42 9.19 -12.11
CA ASP A 608 -4.79 9.02 -13.52
C ASP A 608 -5.39 10.28 -14.15
N ILE A 609 -5.07 10.50 -15.42
CA ILE A 609 -5.59 11.62 -16.22
C ILE A 609 -6.67 11.08 -17.18
N PHE A 610 -7.80 11.78 -17.19
CA PHE A 610 -8.96 11.50 -18.02
C PHE A 610 -9.31 12.74 -18.84
N VAL A 611 -9.97 12.55 -19.97
CA VAL A 611 -10.65 13.60 -20.73
C VAL A 611 -12.11 13.20 -20.93
N PHE A 612 -13.03 14.15 -20.89
CA PHE A 612 -14.45 13.94 -21.17
C PHE A 612 -15.11 15.16 -21.80
N THR A 613 -16.19 14.94 -22.55
CA THR A 613 -17.02 16.02 -23.10
C THR A 613 -17.84 16.67 -21.97
N ILE A 614 -17.89 18.01 -21.95
CA ILE A 614 -18.78 18.76 -21.05
C ILE A 614 -19.91 19.40 -21.84
N VAL A 615 -21.14 19.28 -21.33
CA VAL A 615 -22.35 19.81 -21.97
C VAL A 615 -23.01 20.89 -21.11
N LYS A 616 -23.34 22.04 -21.72
CA LYS A 616 -24.00 23.16 -21.02
C LYS A 616 -25.50 22.88 -20.89
N THR A 617 -25.91 22.29 -19.75
CA THR A 617 -27.31 21.91 -19.46
C THR A 617 -28.04 22.87 -18.51
N GLY A 618 -27.34 23.85 -17.95
CA GLY A 618 -27.87 24.72 -16.89
C GLY A 618 -27.98 24.05 -15.50
N LYS A 619 -27.58 22.78 -15.36
CA LYS A 619 -27.54 22.04 -14.09
C LYS A 619 -26.17 21.35 -13.91
N PRO A 620 -25.72 21.08 -12.68
CA PRO A 620 -24.48 20.35 -12.45
C PRO A 620 -24.53 18.94 -13.07
N LEU A 621 -23.52 18.57 -13.85
CA LEU A 621 -23.34 17.21 -14.35
C LEU A 621 -22.70 16.33 -13.26
N ASN A 622 -23.15 15.08 -13.10
CA ASN A 622 -22.43 14.08 -12.31
C ASN A 622 -21.72 13.12 -13.27
N ILE A 623 -20.39 13.08 -13.22
CA ILE A 623 -19.55 12.35 -14.18
C ILE A 623 -18.67 11.37 -13.39
N SER A 624 -18.84 10.08 -13.66
CA SER A 624 -17.95 9.04 -13.12
C SER A 624 -17.01 8.56 -14.21
N VAL A 625 -15.70 8.69 -14.01
CA VAL A 625 -14.64 8.16 -14.90
C VAL A 625 -14.09 6.81 -14.41
N ALA A 626 -14.77 6.17 -13.45
CA ALA A 626 -14.40 4.84 -12.92
C ALA A 626 -14.32 3.77 -14.01
N ASP A 627 -15.24 3.82 -14.98
CA ASP A 627 -15.17 3.13 -16.26
C ASP A 627 -15.48 4.14 -17.37
N ALA A 628 -14.44 4.82 -17.84
CA ALA A 628 -14.55 5.84 -18.88
C ALA A 628 -15.11 5.33 -20.23
N GLY A 629 -15.15 4.00 -20.46
CA GLY A 629 -15.75 3.42 -21.67
C GLY A 629 -17.28 3.31 -21.61
N SER A 630 -17.85 3.36 -20.42
CA SER A 630 -19.29 3.13 -20.15
C SER A 630 -20.03 4.42 -19.73
N THR A 631 -19.44 5.59 -19.96
CA THR A 631 -20.00 6.88 -19.55
C THR A 631 -21.05 7.40 -20.53
N ILE A 632 -22.07 8.08 -20.01
CA ILE A 632 -23.16 8.69 -20.80
C ILE A 632 -22.64 9.81 -21.72
N TYR A 633 -21.59 10.51 -21.27
CA TYR A 633 -20.83 11.47 -22.07
C TYR A 633 -19.53 10.81 -22.56
N PRO A 634 -19.04 11.09 -23.78
CA PRO A 634 -17.76 10.56 -24.24
C PRO A 634 -16.64 10.88 -23.25
N ALA A 635 -15.95 9.84 -22.76
CA ALA A 635 -14.80 9.96 -21.88
C ALA A 635 -13.69 8.99 -22.30
N ARG A 636 -12.44 9.29 -21.93
CA ARG A 636 -11.27 8.44 -22.16
C ARG A 636 -10.29 8.59 -21.01
N LYS A 637 -9.77 7.47 -20.50
CA LYS A 637 -8.58 7.44 -19.64
C LYS A 637 -7.34 7.55 -20.52
N LEU A 638 -6.47 8.53 -20.27
CA LEU A 638 -5.30 8.85 -21.10
C LEU A 638 -4.01 8.19 -20.62
N THR A 639 -3.93 7.87 -19.32
CA THR A 639 -2.72 7.36 -18.67
C THR A 639 -2.80 5.86 -18.41
N GLU A 640 -1.71 5.11 -18.63
CA GLU A 640 -1.52 3.78 -18.02
C GLU A 640 -0.68 3.83 -16.74
N LEU A 641 0.14 4.88 -16.59
CA LEU A 641 1.12 5.07 -15.52
C LEU A 641 0.78 6.26 -14.60
N GLY A 642 -0.41 6.84 -14.77
CA GLY A 642 -0.73 8.17 -14.26
C GLY A 642 0.14 9.30 -14.84
N GLY A 643 0.09 10.45 -14.18
CA GLY A 643 0.83 11.65 -14.57
C GLY A 643 0.58 12.83 -13.64
N GLU A 644 1.48 13.81 -13.71
CA GLU A 644 1.56 15.00 -12.87
C GLU A 644 1.50 16.28 -13.71
N PHE A 645 1.07 17.40 -13.12
CA PHE A 645 1.01 18.71 -13.77
C PHE A 645 0.31 18.70 -15.16
N PRO A 646 -0.92 18.16 -15.30
CA PRO A 646 -1.55 18.03 -16.61
C PRO A 646 -2.02 19.40 -17.15
N ALA A 647 -1.71 19.67 -18.40
CA ALA A 647 -2.00 20.93 -19.08
C ALA A 647 -2.57 20.74 -20.49
N TRP A 648 -3.35 21.71 -20.97
CA TRP A 648 -3.86 21.77 -22.34
C TRP A 648 -2.92 22.56 -23.27
N GLU A 649 -2.71 22.09 -24.50
CA GLU A 649 -2.24 22.96 -25.60
C GLU A 649 -3.38 23.92 -25.99
N SER A 650 -3.09 25.16 -26.40
CA SER A 650 -4.10 26.22 -26.61
C SER A 650 -5.20 25.88 -27.63
N ASN A 651 -4.97 24.88 -28.49
CA ASN A 651 -5.97 24.41 -29.45
C ASN A 651 -7.00 23.42 -28.89
N GLY A 652 -6.85 22.95 -27.63
CA GLY A 652 -7.75 21.96 -27.01
C GLY A 652 -7.65 20.54 -27.59
N LYS A 653 -6.65 20.25 -28.44
CA LYS A 653 -6.47 18.96 -29.13
C LYS A 653 -5.42 18.06 -28.48
N LYS A 654 -4.47 18.63 -27.75
CA LYS A 654 -3.42 17.88 -27.06
C LYS A 654 -3.41 18.16 -25.58
N LEU A 655 -3.10 17.12 -24.82
CA LEU A 655 -2.81 17.20 -23.40
C LEU A 655 -1.35 16.87 -23.14
N HIS A 656 -0.79 17.55 -22.17
CA HIS A 656 0.57 17.42 -21.69
C HIS A 656 0.55 17.00 -20.22
N TRP A 657 1.52 16.22 -19.78
CA TRP A 657 1.78 15.94 -18.36
C TRP A 657 3.21 15.45 -18.16
N SER A 658 3.69 15.42 -16.92
CA SER A 658 5.00 14.89 -16.57
C SER A 658 4.90 13.64 -15.70
N ILE A 659 5.98 12.86 -15.63
CA ILE A 659 6.17 11.81 -14.63
C ILE A 659 7.67 11.62 -14.41
N GLY A 660 8.14 11.92 -13.21
CA GLY A 660 9.58 12.08 -12.95
C GLY A 660 10.17 13.14 -13.88
N ASN A 661 11.23 12.82 -14.62
CA ASN A 661 11.86 13.71 -15.61
C ASN A 661 11.41 13.49 -17.07
N SER A 662 10.34 12.72 -17.31
CA SER A 662 9.73 12.59 -18.63
C SER A 662 8.51 13.50 -18.77
N HIS A 663 8.38 14.14 -19.93
CA HIS A 663 7.19 14.86 -20.37
C HIS A 663 6.46 14.04 -21.45
N ILE A 664 5.13 13.99 -21.38
CA ILE A 664 4.27 13.19 -22.25
C ILE A 664 3.28 14.10 -22.96
N VAL A 665 3.05 13.84 -24.25
CA VAL A 665 2.05 14.53 -25.08
C VAL A 665 1.10 13.53 -25.70
N TYR A 666 -0.20 13.69 -25.41
CA TYR A 666 -1.28 12.90 -25.97
C TYR A 666 -2.08 13.74 -26.96
N ASP A 667 -2.15 13.29 -28.22
CA ASP A 667 -2.94 13.95 -29.28
C ASP A 667 -4.28 13.24 -29.45
N LEU A 668 -5.37 13.95 -29.14
CA LEU A 668 -6.72 13.38 -29.14
C LEU A 668 -7.19 13.00 -30.56
N ASP A 669 -6.89 13.84 -31.55
CA ASP A 669 -7.25 13.63 -32.95
C ASP A 669 -6.49 12.42 -33.54
N ALA A 670 -5.21 12.29 -33.19
CA ALA A 670 -4.38 11.15 -33.62
C ALA A 670 -4.84 9.83 -32.98
N ALA A 671 -5.20 9.86 -31.70
CA ALA A 671 -5.75 8.71 -30.99
C ALA A 671 -7.11 8.26 -31.55
N GLU A 672 -8.01 9.20 -31.86
CA GLU A 672 -9.31 8.92 -32.49
C GLU A 672 -9.14 8.28 -33.88
N LYS A 673 -8.27 8.84 -34.74
CA LYS A 673 -7.93 8.24 -36.04
C LYS A 673 -7.33 6.85 -35.92
N PHE A 674 -6.50 6.62 -34.91
CA PHE A 674 -5.91 5.31 -34.65
C PHE A 674 -6.99 4.29 -34.24
N GLU A 675 -7.85 4.64 -33.28
CA GLU A 675 -8.96 3.79 -32.85
C GLU A 675 -9.93 3.47 -34.00
N ASP A 676 -10.26 4.44 -34.85
CA ASP A 676 -11.11 4.21 -36.02
C ASP A 676 -10.45 3.32 -37.08
N SER A 677 -9.12 3.42 -37.27
CA SER A 677 -8.39 2.48 -38.13
C SER A 677 -8.49 1.04 -37.62
N LEU A 678 -8.49 0.82 -36.30
CA LEU A 678 -8.68 -0.49 -35.69
C LEU A 678 -10.12 -0.99 -35.83
N LYS A 679 -11.13 -0.11 -35.65
CA LYS A 679 -12.55 -0.46 -35.89
C LYS A 679 -12.78 -0.89 -37.35
N LEU A 680 -12.15 -0.20 -38.31
CA LEU A 680 -12.20 -0.56 -39.73
C LEU A 680 -11.50 -1.89 -40.00
N ALA A 681 -10.28 -2.09 -39.49
CA ALA A 681 -9.53 -3.34 -39.64
C ALA A 681 -10.29 -4.55 -39.06
N ARG A 682 -10.94 -4.40 -37.89
CA ARG A 682 -11.80 -5.45 -37.31
C ARG A 682 -13.00 -5.76 -38.20
N LYS A 683 -13.73 -4.73 -38.68
CA LYS A 683 -14.86 -4.91 -39.61
C LYS A 683 -14.43 -5.61 -40.90
N GLU A 684 -13.22 -5.35 -41.40
CA GLU A 684 -12.66 -6.10 -42.53
C GLU A 684 -12.29 -7.55 -42.19
N GLU A 685 -11.70 -7.81 -41.02
CA GLU A 685 -11.37 -9.17 -40.59
C GLU A 685 -12.63 -10.00 -40.33
N GLU A 686 -13.68 -9.39 -39.77
CA GLU A 686 -15.01 -9.98 -39.58
C GLU A 686 -15.68 -10.29 -40.93
N LYS A 687 -15.62 -9.37 -41.91
CA LYS A 687 -16.08 -9.63 -43.28
C LYS A 687 -15.30 -10.78 -43.94
N LYS A 688 -13.96 -10.77 -43.85
CA LYS A 688 -13.11 -11.85 -44.37
C LYS A 688 -13.42 -13.21 -43.71
N LYS A 689 -13.74 -13.22 -42.41
CA LYS A 689 -14.21 -14.43 -41.70
C LYS A 689 -15.59 -14.88 -42.19
N ALA A 690 -16.53 -13.96 -42.40
CA ALA A 690 -17.85 -14.26 -42.95
C ALA A 690 -17.78 -14.83 -44.38
N ASP A 691 -16.94 -14.25 -45.25
CA ASP A 691 -16.72 -14.73 -46.62
C ASP A 691 -16.03 -16.10 -46.66
N THR A 692 -15.10 -16.38 -45.73
CA THR A 692 -14.42 -17.69 -45.64
C THR A 692 -15.22 -18.79 -44.95
N THR A 693 -16.36 -18.48 -44.32
CA THR A 693 -17.29 -19.52 -43.82
C THR A 693 -18.06 -20.27 -44.92
N ILE A 694 -17.92 -19.87 -46.18
CA ILE A 694 -18.44 -20.62 -47.34
C ILE A 694 -17.27 -21.41 -47.98
N LYS A 695 -17.22 -22.72 -47.68
CA LYS A 695 -16.21 -23.75 -48.08
C LYS A 695 -14.99 -23.92 -47.16
N ALA A 696 -15.19 -24.62 -46.04
CA ALA A 696 -14.21 -25.60 -45.54
C ALA A 696 -14.92 -26.72 -44.77
N ASP A 697 -14.52 -27.96 -45.00
CA ASP A 697 -15.18 -29.17 -44.49
C ASP A 697 -14.85 -29.47 -43.02
N SER A 698 -15.72 -30.26 -42.39
CA SER A 698 -15.70 -30.64 -41.00
C SER A 698 -14.66 -31.73 -40.68
N THR A 699 -13.48 -31.36 -40.16
CA THR A 699 -12.72 -32.17 -39.16
C THR A 699 -11.42 -31.47 -38.71
N LYS A 700 -11.43 -30.91 -37.49
CA LYS A 700 -10.32 -30.80 -36.50
C LYS A 700 -10.61 -29.67 -35.52
N LYS A 701 -11.22 -30.00 -34.38
CA LYS A 701 -11.45 -29.07 -33.26
C LYS A 701 -10.59 -29.48 -32.06
N ALA A 702 -9.29 -29.19 -32.12
CA ALA A 702 -8.36 -29.45 -31.02
C ALA A 702 -7.25 -28.38 -30.96
N LEU A 703 -7.01 -27.87 -29.74
CA LEU A 703 -5.80 -27.16 -29.29
C LEU A 703 -5.38 -25.91 -30.08
N ALA A 704 -6.01 -24.77 -29.75
CA ALA A 704 -5.38 -23.45 -29.84
C ALA A 704 -5.94 -22.50 -28.77
N ALA A 705 -5.48 -22.64 -27.53
CA ALA A 705 -5.70 -21.63 -26.49
C ALA A 705 -4.82 -20.40 -26.80
N LYS A 706 -5.27 -19.55 -27.75
CA LYS A 706 -4.67 -18.24 -27.95
C LYS A 706 -4.95 -17.38 -26.72
N VAL A 707 -3.88 -17.05 -25.99
CA VAL A 707 -3.88 -15.87 -25.11
C VAL A 707 -4.42 -14.69 -25.92
N PRO A 708 -5.37 -13.90 -25.40
CA PRO A 708 -5.78 -12.67 -26.07
C PRO A 708 -4.54 -11.79 -26.21
N LYS A 709 -4.12 -11.51 -27.45
CA LYS A 709 -3.31 -10.30 -27.67
C LYS A 709 -4.23 -9.15 -27.32
N GLU A 710 -3.85 -8.35 -26.32
CA GLU A 710 -4.49 -7.05 -26.13
C GLU A 710 -4.46 -6.31 -27.47
N ASP A 711 -5.58 -5.65 -27.78
CA ASP A 711 -5.63 -4.77 -28.94
C ASP A 711 -4.55 -3.69 -28.83
N PRO A 712 -3.89 -3.34 -29.94
CA PRO A 712 -2.88 -2.29 -29.91
C PRO A 712 -3.53 -0.97 -29.48
N LYS A 713 -2.95 -0.31 -28.48
CA LYS A 713 -3.41 0.98 -27.94
C LYS A 713 -2.61 2.13 -28.55
N TYR A 714 -3.22 3.31 -28.64
CA TYR A 714 -2.49 4.53 -28.99
C TYR A 714 -1.45 4.84 -27.90
N MET A 715 -0.20 5.09 -28.31
CA MET A 715 0.90 5.44 -27.41
C MET A 715 1.18 6.94 -27.54
N PRO A 716 1.14 7.72 -26.44
CA PRO A 716 1.48 9.14 -26.48
C PRO A 716 2.99 9.34 -26.68
N ALA A 717 3.38 10.53 -27.13
CA ALA A 717 4.79 10.86 -27.33
C ALA A 717 5.48 11.17 -25.99
N GLU A 718 6.51 10.39 -25.63
CA GLU A 718 7.32 10.59 -24.42
C GLU A 718 8.65 11.26 -24.78
N THR A 719 9.02 12.34 -24.07
CA THR A 719 10.31 13.04 -24.19
C THR A 719 10.95 13.17 -22.81
N GLN A 720 12.15 12.63 -22.62
CA GLN A 720 12.90 12.81 -21.37
C GLN A 720 13.61 14.17 -21.35
N VAL A 721 13.28 15.00 -20.37
CA VAL A 721 13.90 16.31 -20.15
C VAL A 721 15.13 16.14 -19.25
N LYS A 722 16.31 16.48 -19.77
CA LYS A 722 17.59 16.18 -19.11
C LYS A 722 18.24 17.42 -18.50
N ILE A 723 18.06 17.60 -17.19
CA ILE A 723 18.80 18.56 -16.37
C ILE A 723 19.79 17.80 -15.49
N TRP A 724 21.08 18.09 -15.64
CA TRP A 724 22.13 17.57 -14.76
C TRP A 724 22.54 18.64 -13.74
N PHE A 725 22.80 18.24 -12.50
CA PHE A 725 23.31 19.10 -11.44
C PHE A 725 24.58 18.51 -10.82
N GLU A 726 25.49 19.37 -10.35
CA GLU A 726 26.66 18.95 -9.57
C GLU A 726 26.22 18.63 -8.15
N LYS A 727 26.65 17.47 -7.63
CA LYS A 727 26.41 17.05 -6.25
C LYS A 727 27.35 17.78 -5.30
N ASP A 728 26.86 18.13 -4.11
CA ASP A 728 27.73 18.62 -3.04
C ASP A 728 28.55 17.46 -2.46
N MET A 729 29.75 17.28 -3.03
CA MET A 729 30.70 16.24 -2.65
C MET A 729 31.97 16.88 -2.08
N PRO A 730 32.22 16.75 -0.77
CA PRO A 730 33.47 17.18 -0.16
C PRO A 730 34.70 16.57 -0.84
N LYS A 731 35.70 17.41 -1.11
CA LYS A 731 36.98 17.04 -1.74
C LYS A 731 38.12 17.30 -0.75
N GLY A 732 39.10 16.41 -0.68
CA GLY A 732 40.25 16.54 0.22
C GLY A 732 40.55 15.28 1.04
N ILE A 733 41.44 15.41 2.02
CA ILE A 733 41.88 14.31 2.90
C ILE A 733 41.84 14.80 4.35
N LEU A 734 41.12 14.08 5.21
CA LEU A 734 40.87 14.47 6.59
C LEU A 734 41.14 13.29 7.52
N LEU A 735 41.92 13.52 8.59
CA LEU A 735 42.20 12.55 9.64
C LEU A 735 41.64 13.07 10.96
N PHE A 736 40.63 12.40 11.52
CA PHE A 736 40.33 12.53 12.95
C PHE A 736 41.32 11.64 13.70
N LYS A 737 42.02 12.19 14.70
CA LYS A 737 43.09 11.50 15.42
C LYS A 737 42.79 11.39 16.91
N GLY A 738 43.01 10.22 17.49
CA GLY A 738 42.93 10.00 18.94
C GLY A 738 41.52 10.02 19.54
N ALA A 739 40.49 9.72 18.75
CA ALA A 739 39.11 9.63 19.23
C ALA A 739 38.82 8.26 19.86
N ARG A 740 37.85 8.19 20.76
CA ARG A 740 37.14 6.94 21.05
C ARG A 740 36.20 6.64 19.89
N ILE A 741 36.34 5.51 19.19
CA ILE A 741 35.54 5.20 18.01
C ILE A 741 34.68 3.97 18.26
N VAL A 742 33.36 4.14 18.25
CA VAL A 742 32.41 3.01 18.14
C VAL A 742 32.33 2.63 16.66
N THR A 743 32.72 1.40 16.32
CA THR A 743 32.75 0.94 14.93
C THR A 743 31.39 0.36 14.50
N MET A 744 31.26 -0.02 13.23
CA MET A 744 30.15 -0.86 12.75
C MET A 744 30.50 -2.36 12.72
N LYS A 745 31.61 -2.78 13.33
CA LYS A 745 32.13 -4.15 13.27
C LYS A 745 31.76 -4.94 14.54
N GLY A 746 30.49 -5.32 14.62
CA GLY A 746 29.95 -5.98 15.82
C GLY A 746 30.06 -5.07 17.04
N ASN A 747 30.67 -5.56 18.12
CA ASN A 747 30.82 -4.83 19.38
C ASN A 747 32.18 -4.08 19.51
N GLU A 748 32.94 -3.95 18.41
CA GLU A 748 34.29 -3.36 18.45
C GLU A 748 34.25 -1.84 18.72
N VAL A 749 34.92 -1.44 19.81
CA VAL A 749 35.21 -0.05 20.16
C VAL A 749 36.72 0.13 20.22
N ILE A 750 37.23 1.19 19.58
CA ILE A 750 38.64 1.59 19.61
C ILE A 750 38.76 2.77 20.56
N GLU A 751 39.25 2.56 21.78
CA GLU A 751 39.31 3.59 22.82
C GLU A 751 40.28 4.75 22.50
N ASN A 752 41.29 4.51 21.65
CA ASN A 752 42.17 5.52 21.08
C ASN A 752 42.45 5.22 19.60
N GLY A 753 41.64 5.80 18.72
CA GLY A 753 41.59 5.48 17.30
C GLY A 753 41.64 6.69 16.38
N ASP A 754 42.05 6.42 15.14
CA ASP A 754 42.03 7.37 14.03
C ASP A 754 40.97 6.99 13.00
N LEU A 755 40.39 7.99 12.34
CA LEU A 755 39.46 7.83 11.22
C LEU A 755 39.91 8.69 10.05
N LEU A 756 40.24 8.04 8.94
CA LEU A 756 40.70 8.67 7.70
C LEU A 756 39.54 8.78 6.71
N ILE A 757 39.25 10.00 6.28
CA ILE A 757 38.31 10.32 5.19
C ILE A 757 39.09 10.79 3.97
N VAL A 758 38.75 10.25 2.80
CA VAL A 758 39.24 10.71 1.49
C VAL A 758 38.03 11.11 0.66
N ASN A 759 37.97 12.38 0.27
CA ASN A 759 36.81 13.03 -0.35
C ASN A 759 35.53 12.77 0.48
N ASN A 760 34.54 12.07 -0.08
CA ASN A 760 33.26 11.77 0.56
C ASN A 760 33.19 10.34 1.15
N ARG A 761 34.34 9.68 1.40
CA ARG A 761 34.41 8.29 1.86
C ARG A 761 35.31 8.11 3.08
N ILE A 762 34.81 7.38 4.08
CA ILE A 762 35.65 6.83 5.15
C ILE A 762 36.54 5.75 4.53
N GLN A 763 37.83 6.02 4.45
CA GLN A 763 38.83 5.19 3.79
C GLN A 763 39.42 4.14 4.73
N ALA A 764 39.58 4.47 6.01
CA ALA A 764 40.07 3.57 7.05
C ALA A 764 39.67 4.03 8.47
N VAL A 765 39.55 3.07 9.38
CA VAL A 765 39.36 3.25 10.82
C VAL A 765 40.30 2.25 11.53
N GLY A 766 40.98 2.68 12.59
CA GLY A 766 41.92 1.81 13.31
C GLY A 766 42.52 2.47 14.56
N PRO A 767 43.36 1.77 15.34
CA PRO A 767 44.08 2.35 16.47
C PRO A 767 44.95 3.53 16.06
N SER A 768 45.11 4.52 16.95
CA SER A 768 45.80 5.76 16.61
C SER A 768 47.25 5.53 16.16
N GLY A 769 47.65 6.19 15.07
CA GLY A 769 48.96 6.03 14.46
C GLY A 769 49.15 4.79 13.58
N THR A 770 48.16 3.90 13.45
CA THR A 770 48.29 2.66 12.61
C THR A 770 47.86 2.86 11.16
N LEU A 771 47.15 3.95 10.84
CA LEU A 771 46.62 4.20 9.50
C LEU A 771 47.70 4.71 8.53
N LYS A 772 47.64 4.23 7.27
CA LYS A 772 48.43 4.81 6.17
C LYS A 772 47.79 6.11 5.70
N VAL A 773 48.17 7.22 6.34
CA VAL A 773 47.64 8.56 6.06
C VAL A 773 48.40 9.19 4.87
N PRO A 774 47.71 9.63 3.80
CA PRO A 774 48.35 10.35 2.70
C PRO A 774 48.94 11.69 3.13
N SER A 775 50.03 12.10 2.48
CA SER A 775 50.63 13.43 2.68
C SER A 775 49.63 14.56 2.36
N GLY A 776 49.58 15.57 3.21
CA GLY A 776 48.65 16.71 3.05
C GLY A 776 47.26 16.49 3.66
N ALA A 777 47.03 15.40 4.38
CA ALA A 777 45.82 15.23 5.19
C ALA A 777 45.70 16.34 6.25
N LYS A 778 44.53 16.99 6.31
CA LYS A 778 44.18 17.87 7.43
C LYS A 778 43.94 16.99 8.66
N VAL A 779 44.67 17.25 9.75
CA VAL A 779 44.48 16.52 11.02
C VAL A 779 43.53 17.32 11.93
N ILE A 780 42.58 16.62 12.54
CA ILE A 780 41.74 17.11 13.64
C ILE A 780 42.03 16.23 14.85
N GLU A 781 42.65 16.83 15.87
CA GLU A 781 42.83 16.19 17.17
C GLU A 781 41.47 16.03 17.87
N ALA A 782 41.07 14.78 18.09
CA ALA A 782 39.77 14.39 18.63
C ALA A 782 39.88 13.70 20.00
N ASN A 783 41.01 13.93 20.70
CA ASN A 783 41.29 13.43 22.04
C ASN A 783 40.14 13.76 23.01
N GLY A 784 39.65 12.75 23.74
CA GLY A 784 38.51 12.88 24.66
C GLY A 784 37.15 13.06 23.98
N LYS A 785 37.05 12.91 22.64
CA LYS A 785 35.77 12.85 21.92
C LYS A 785 35.41 11.41 21.57
N THR A 786 34.12 11.14 21.42
CA THR A 786 33.63 9.88 20.86
C THR A 786 33.09 10.11 19.45
N ILE A 787 33.53 9.28 18.50
CA ILE A 787 32.95 9.17 17.16
C ILE A 787 32.06 7.93 17.14
N ILE A 788 30.83 8.11 16.67
CA ILE A 788 29.85 7.04 16.44
C ILE A 788 29.43 7.02 14.97
N PRO A 789 28.89 5.91 14.43
CA PRO A 789 28.24 5.91 13.14
C PRO A 789 27.04 6.86 13.17
N GLY A 790 26.84 7.66 12.11
CA GLY A 790 25.64 8.47 11.98
C GLY A 790 24.40 7.58 11.90
N PHE A 791 23.32 7.98 12.57
CA PHE A 791 22.12 7.14 12.64
C PHE A 791 21.42 7.08 11.27
N VAL A 792 20.79 5.92 11.03
CA VAL A 792 19.94 5.65 9.88
C VAL A 792 18.54 5.38 10.40
N ASP A 793 17.60 6.27 10.11
CA ASP A 793 16.19 6.02 10.40
C ASP A 793 15.58 5.24 9.22
N THR A 794 15.10 4.03 9.48
CA THR A 794 14.54 3.11 8.47
C THR A 794 13.06 3.31 8.20
N HIS A 795 12.36 4.07 9.05
CA HIS A 795 10.93 4.40 8.94
C HIS A 795 10.72 5.87 9.30
N SER A 796 11.08 6.76 8.38
CA SER A 796 11.12 8.20 8.65
C SER A 796 10.23 8.97 7.68
N HIS A 797 9.00 9.28 8.09
CA HIS A 797 8.11 10.11 7.27
C HIS A 797 8.51 11.59 7.37
N MET A 798 9.11 12.12 6.30
CA MET A 798 9.64 13.48 6.28
C MET A 798 8.60 14.56 5.99
N TRP A 799 7.42 14.20 5.46
CA TRP A 799 6.24 15.09 5.26
C TRP A 799 6.52 16.59 4.97
N ASN A 800 7.46 16.87 4.05
CA ASN A 800 7.72 18.25 3.62
C ASN A 800 6.45 18.86 2.98
N PRO A 801 6.31 20.21 2.96
CA PRO A 801 5.19 20.90 2.30
C PRO A 801 4.95 20.43 0.87
N TRP A 802 3.68 20.14 0.55
CA TRP A 802 3.23 19.65 -0.76
C TRP A 802 2.80 20.81 -1.67
N GLY A 803 3.21 20.75 -2.94
CA GLY A 803 2.90 21.77 -3.95
C GLY A 803 3.74 23.04 -3.79
N VAL A 804 3.85 23.56 -2.56
CA VAL A 804 4.57 24.79 -2.22
C VAL A 804 5.96 24.45 -1.66
N GLN A 805 6.96 24.39 -2.53
CA GLN A 805 8.33 24.02 -2.19
C GLN A 805 9.02 25.04 -1.26
N LYS A 806 9.63 24.57 -0.17
CA LYS A 806 10.50 25.37 0.72
C LYS A 806 11.98 25.24 0.33
N THR A 807 12.77 26.27 0.66
CA THR A 807 14.25 26.25 0.53
C THR A 807 14.95 25.64 1.74
N ASP A 808 14.23 25.54 2.85
CA ASP A 808 14.64 25.03 4.15
C ASP A 808 13.56 24.08 4.68
N SER A 809 13.97 23.01 5.38
CA SER A 809 13.06 22.04 5.97
C SER A 809 13.40 21.81 7.44
N TRP A 810 12.43 22.10 8.31
CA TRP A 810 12.59 22.01 9.75
C TRP A 810 12.84 20.56 10.20
N ILE A 811 12.14 19.59 9.59
CA ILE A 811 12.21 18.17 9.95
C ILE A 811 13.51 17.51 9.46
N TYR A 812 14.06 17.94 8.32
CA TYR A 812 15.41 17.58 7.88
C TYR A 812 16.47 18.10 8.87
N THR A 813 16.34 19.36 9.29
CA THR A 813 17.25 20.00 10.26
C THR A 813 17.17 19.33 11.64
N ALA A 814 15.95 18.99 12.10
CA ALA A 814 15.73 18.27 13.35
C ALA A 814 16.37 16.88 13.33
N ASN A 815 16.20 16.11 12.25
CA ASN A 815 16.83 14.80 12.09
C ASN A 815 18.36 14.88 12.17
N LEU A 816 18.98 15.83 11.46
CA LEU A 816 20.42 16.08 11.55
C LEU A 816 20.87 16.44 12.97
N ALA A 817 20.09 17.25 13.71
CA ALA A 817 20.38 17.62 15.08
C ALA A 817 20.34 16.43 16.06
N TYR A 818 19.48 15.44 15.82
CA TYR A 818 19.45 14.16 16.54
C TYR A 818 20.52 13.14 16.05
N GLY A 819 21.38 13.52 15.11
CA GLY A 819 22.42 12.64 14.55
C GLY A 819 21.92 11.64 13.49
N VAL A 820 20.67 11.79 13.02
CA VAL A 820 20.14 11.03 11.88
C VAL A 820 20.72 11.63 10.60
N THR A 821 21.68 10.93 10.00
CA THR A 821 22.41 11.40 8.81
C THR A 821 21.87 10.79 7.52
N THR A 822 20.98 9.80 7.62
CA THR A 822 20.35 9.11 6.50
C THR A 822 18.94 8.72 6.92
N THR A 823 17.95 9.06 6.11
CA THR A 823 16.56 8.69 6.32
C THR A 823 16.13 7.79 5.17
N ARG A 824 15.33 6.79 5.50
CA ARG A 824 14.57 6.02 4.53
C ARG A 824 13.11 6.36 4.74
N ASP A 825 12.55 7.11 3.80
CA ASP A 825 11.17 7.55 3.85
C ASP A 825 10.27 6.48 3.21
N PRO A 826 9.37 5.85 3.98
CA PRO A 826 8.52 4.79 3.47
C PRO A 826 7.37 5.30 2.62
N GLN A 827 6.97 6.57 2.69
CA GLN A 827 5.80 7.09 1.99
C GLN A 827 5.66 8.60 2.20
N THR A 828 5.62 9.35 1.09
CA THR A 828 5.41 10.81 1.10
C THR A 828 4.09 11.28 0.49
N ALA A 829 3.25 10.37 -0.02
CA ALA A 829 1.99 10.59 -0.75
C ALA A 829 2.09 11.39 -2.06
N THR A 830 3.05 12.30 -2.17
CA THR A 830 3.46 13.07 -3.35
C THR A 830 4.89 12.73 -3.76
N THR A 831 5.23 13.04 -5.01
CA THR A 831 6.58 13.00 -5.62
C THR A 831 7.48 14.17 -5.22
N ASP A 832 6.95 15.22 -4.57
CA ASP A 832 7.69 16.42 -4.15
C ASP A 832 9.03 16.10 -3.46
N VAL A 833 9.09 14.99 -2.71
CA VAL A 833 10.30 14.48 -2.05
C VAL A 833 11.49 14.28 -3.00
N PHE A 834 11.27 14.01 -4.28
CA PHE A 834 12.35 13.86 -5.25
C PHE A 834 13.04 15.20 -5.53
N THR A 835 12.28 16.30 -5.59
CA THR A 835 12.84 17.65 -5.71
C THR A 835 13.59 18.05 -4.42
N TYR A 836 13.03 17.74 -3.24
CA TYR A 836 13.74 17.93 -1.96
C TYR A 836 15.04 17.10 -1.87
N SER A 837 15.02 15.83 -2.30
CA SER A 837 16.19 14.96 -2.33
C SER A 837 17.28 15.49 -3.27
N ASP A 838 16.91 15.93 -4.47
CA ASP A 838 17.86 16.53 -5.41
C ASP A 838 18.45 17.85 -4.85
N MET A 839 17.67 18.66 -4.11
CA MET A 839 18.18 19.86 -3.46
C MET A 839 19.18 19.55 -2.34
N VAL A 840 18.97 18.49 -1.55
CA VAL A 840 19.94 18.03 -0.54
C VAL A 840 21.20 17.47 -1.22
N ASP A 841 21.05 16.62 -2.24
CA ASP A 841 22.18 16.09 -3.01
C ASP A 841 23.02 17.19 -3.70
N ALA A 842 22.39 18.32 -4.06
CA ALA A 842 23.03 19.48 -4.67
C ALA A 842 23.60 20.51 -3.66
N GLY A 843 23.55 20.24 -2.35
CA GLY A 843 23.97 21.19 -1.30
C GLY A 843 23.13 22.48 -1.23
N LYS A 844 21.93 22.48 -1.83
CA LYS A 844 21.00 23.62 -1.83
C LYS A 844 20.07 23.65 -0.63
N MET A 845 20.01 22.56 0.12
CA MET A 845 19.21 22.42 1.33
C MET A 845 19.95 21.54 2.34
N PRO A 846 20.04 21.91 3.62
CA PRO A 846 20.55 21.02 4.65
C PRO A 846 19.57 19.87 4.89
N GLY A 847 20.06 18.63 4.87
CA GLY A 847 19.25 17.46 5.24
C GLY A 847 20.04 16.15 5.34
N PRO A 848 19.44 15.11 5.91
CA PRO A 848 19.98 13.75 5.85
C PRO A 848 19.97 13.24 4.41
N ARG A 849 20.74 12.18 4.11
CA ARG A 849 20.61 11.49 2.82
C ARG A 849 19.22 10.87 2.71
N VAL A 850 18.42 11.31 1.73
CA VAL A 850 17.00 10.93 1.59
C VAL A 850 16.84 9.72 0.66
N TYR A 851 16.42 8.58 1.21
CA TYR A 851 16.02 7.41 0.42
C TYR A 851 14.50 7.24 0.48
N SER A 852 13.76 7.86 -0.44
CA SER A 852 12.30 7.77 -0.47
C SER A 852 11.77 6.74 -1.48
N THR A 853 10.59 6.19 -1.19
CA THR A 853 9.75 5.50 -2.18
C THR A 853 8.98 6.47 -3.10
N GLY A 854 8.88 7.74 -2.72
CA GLY A 854 7.86 8.66 -3.23
C GLY A 854 6.46 8.28 -2.71
N PRO A 855 5.42 8.45 -3.54
CA PRO A 855 4.09 7.89 -3.30
C PRO A 855 4.11 6.37 -3.01
N GLY A 856 2.97 5.82 -2.61
CA GLY A 856 2.86 4.40 -2.30
C GLY A 856 1.88 3.66 -3.19
N VAL A 857 2.17 2.39 -3.39
CA VAL A 857 1.30 1.49 -4.14
C VAL A 857 0.18 1.04 -3.22
N GLY A 858 -1.06 1.46 -3.50
CA GLY A 858 -2.25 0.88 -2.88
C GLY A 858 -3.33 1.85 -2.39
N PHE A 859 -3.63 1.71 -1.10
CA PHE A 859 -4.75 2.24 -0.30
C PHE A 859 -5.57 3.39 -0.91
N TRP A 860 -4.95 4.52 -1.29
CA TRP A 860 -5.64 5.69 -1.86
C TRP A 860 -5.43 5.95 -3.36
N MET A 861 -4.48 5.27 -4.03
CA MET A 861 -4.14 5.58 -5.42
C MET A 861 -4.72 4.60 -6.43
N TYR A 862 -4.68 3.29 -6.17
CA TYR A 862 -4.93 2.27 -7.19
C TYR A 862 -5.90 1.18 -6.75
N ASN A 863 -6.70 0.71 -7.70
CA ASN A 863 -7.46 -0.54 -7.61
C ASN A 863 -6.88 -1.51 -8.66
N ILE A 864 -5.78 -2.18 -8.30
CA ILE A 864 -5.05 -3.12 -9.17
C ILE A 864 -5.95 -4.30 -9.50
N LYS A 865 -6.17 -4.55 -10.80
CA LYS A 865 -7.15 -5.53 -11.30
C LYS A 865 -6.57 -6.88 -11.65
N ASP A 866 -5.29 -6.90 -12.02
CA ASP A 866 -4.57 -8.07 -12.52
C ASP A 866 -3.04 -7.84 -12.46
N SER A 867 -2.26 -8.85 -12.84
CA SER A 867 -0.79 -8.80 -12.84
C SER A 867 -0.16 -7.88 -13.91
N ALA A 868 -0.83 -7.65 -15.04
CA ALA A 868 -0.33 -6.73 -16.06
C ALA A 868 -0.50 -5.28 -15.60
N HIS A 869 -1.65 -4.95 -15.01
CA HIS A 869 -1.90 -3.67 -14.36
C HIS A 869 -0.90 -3.44 -13.20
N ALA A 870 -0.64 -4.45 -12.35
CA ALA A 870 0.39 -4.34 -11.30
C ALA A 870 1.79 -4.03 -11.89
N SER A 871 2.19 -4.73 -12.96
CA SER A 871 3.46 -4.48 -13.65
C SER A 871 3.51 -3.08 -14.24
N ASN A 872 2.43 -2.59 -14.84
CA ASN A 872 2.35 -1.22 -15.34
C ASN A 872 2.50 -0.18 -14.21
N VAL A 873 1.72 -0.29 -13.12
CA VAL A 873 1.82 0.67 -12.00
C VAL A 873 3.25 0.75 -11.43
N LEU A 874 3.96 -0.37 -11.30
CA LEU A 874 5.32 -0.38 -10.75
C LEU A 874 6.38 0.26 -11.68
N LYS A 875 6.10 0.44 -12.99
CA LYS A 875 7.02 1.13 -13.92
C LYS A 875 7.26 2.58 -13.55
N GLN A 876 6.29 3.23 -12.89
CA GLN A 876 6.44 4.60 -12.37
C GLN A 876 7.69 4.70 -11.48
N TYR A 877 7.81 3.76 -10.54
CA TYR A 877 8.87 3.66 -9.55
C TYR A 877 10.20 3.25 -10.17
N SER A 878 10.22 2.17 -10.96
CA SER A 878 11.45 1.60 -11.52
C SER A 878 12.06 2.41 -12.67
N LYS A 879 11.24 3.03 -13.53
CA LYS A 879 11.70 3.79 -14.71
C LYS A 879 11.75 5.31 -14.49
N TYR A 880 10.71 5.92 -13.92
CA TYR A 880 10.53 7.38 -13.98
C TYR A 880 10.95 8.09 -12.70
N TYR A 881 10.52 7.59 -11.53
CA TYR A 881 10.96 8.08 -10.23
C TYR A 881 12.33 7.55 -9.82
N ASN A 882 12.87 6.56 -10.56
CA ASN A 882 14.18 5.95 -10.35
C ASN A 882 14.36 5.35 -8.93
N THR A 883 13.29 5.13 -8.18
CA THR A 883 13.34 4.58 -6.83
C THR A 883 13.78 3.12 -6.85
N LYS A 884 14.43 2.68 -5.77
CA LYS A 884 14.87 1.29 -5.58
C LYS A 884 13.94 0.49 -4.67
N TYR A 885 12.92 1.17 -4.15
CA TYR A 885 12.00 0.72 -3.13
C TYR A 885 10.59 1.20 -3.46
N ILE A 886 9.59 0.47 -2.99
CA ILE A 886 8.19 0.90 -2.96
C ILE A 886 7.61 0.64 -1.57
N LYS A 887 6.55 1.35 -1.20
CA LYS A 887 5.68 0.96 -0.08
C LYS A 887 4.42 0.34 -0.64
N MET A 888 4.21 -0.92 -0.30
CA MET A 888 2.94 -1.58 -0.47
C MET A 888 2.05 -1.21 0.73
N TYR A 889 1.17 -0.23 0.54
CA TYR A 889 0.31 0.30 1.58
C TYR A 889 -1.05 -0.39 1.53
N LEU A 890 -1.26 -1.39 2.39
CA LEU A 890 -2.54 -2.11 2.62
C LEU A 890 -3.30 -2.46 1.33
N THR A 891 -2.60 -3.07 0.36
CA THR A 891 -3.11 -3.35 -0.99
C THR A 891 -4.01 -4.58 -1.04
N GLY A 892 -5.28 -4.42 -0.66
CA GLY A 892 -6.36 -5.36 -0.99
C GLY A 892 -6.10 -6.84 -0.58
N PRO A 893 -6.76 -7.80 -1.28
CA PRO A 893 -6.63 -9.22 -0.97
C PRO A 893 -5.25 -9.78 -1.35
N ARG A 894 -4.86 -10.92 -0.79
CA ARG A 894 -3.50 -11.48 -0.95
C ARG A 894 -3.11 -11.75 -2.41
N GLN A 895 -4.07 -12.11 -3.26
CA GLN A 895 -3.84 -12.22 -4.70
C GLN A 895 -3.27 -10.94 -5.33
N VAL A 896 -3.73 -9.75 -4.91
CA VAL A 896 -3.21 -8.46 -5.36
C VAL A 896 -1.78 -8.24 -4.85
N ARG A 897 -1.51 -8.54 -3.57
CA ARG A 897 -0.16 -8.47 -2.98
C ARG A 897 0.83 -9.37 -3.72
N GLN A 898 0.41 -10.56 -4.13
CA GLN A 898 1.26 -11.48 -4.90
C GLN A 898 1.51 -11.01 -6.34
N TRP A 899 0.59 -10.27 -6.96
CA TRP A 899 0.87 -9.60 -8.24
C TRP A 899 1.91 -8.47 -8.08
N ILE A 900 1.84 -7.70 -6.99
CA ILE A 900 2.79 -6.62 -6.70
C ILE A 900 4.20 -7.16 -6.47
N ILE A 901 4.39 -8.19 -5.63
CA ILE A 901 5.75 -8.73 -5.38
C ILE A 901 6.36 -9.35 -6.64
N LYS A 902 5.55 -9.99 -7.49
CA LYS A 902 6.02 -10.49 -8.78
C LYS A 902 6.50 -9.35 -9.68
N ALA A 903 5.69 -8.30 -9.83
CA ALA A 903 6.06 -7.12 -10.60
C ALA A 903 7.31 -6.40 -10.02
N ALA A 904 7.46 -6.37 -8.69
CA ALA A 904 8.65 -5.84 -8.02
C ALA A 904 9.90 -6.69 -8.27
N LYS A 905 9.78 -8.02 -8.29
CA LYS A 905 10.87 -8.94 -8.68
C LYS A 905 11.30 -8.69 -10.13
N ASP A 906 10.33 -8.65 -11.05
CA ASP A 906 10.56 -8.47 -12.49
C ASP A 906 11.22 -7.11 -12.81
N GLN A 907 10.99 -6.09 -11.97
CA GLN A 907 11.50 -4.73 -12.15
C GLN A 907 12.65 -4.34 -11.21
N GLN A 908 13.17 -5.29 -10.43
CA GLN A 908 14.22 -5.05 -9.42
C GLN A 908 13.88 -3.87 -8.49
N LEU A 909 12.76 -3.99 -7.77
CA LEU A 909 12.35 -3.10 -6.68
C LEU A 909 12.33 -3.89 -5.37
N MET A 910 12.68 -3.27 -4.25
CA MET A 910 12.56 -3.87 -2.90
C MET A 910 11.36 -3.28 -2.15
N PRO A 911 10.21 -3.98 -2.04
CA PRO A 911 9.04 -3.44 -1.36
C PRO A 911 9.20 -3.50 0.16
N THR A 912 8.78 -2.45 0.84
CA THR A 912 8.39 -2.51 2.25
C THR A 912 6.87 -2.71 2.37
N THR A 913 6.41 -3.28 3.48
CA THR A 913 4.99 -3.56 3.73
C THR A 913 4.48 -2.82 4.96
N GLU A 914 3.26 -2.31 4.87
CA GLU A 914 2.49 -1.81 6.01
C GLU A 914 2.03 -2.97 6.92
N GLY A 915 2.24 -2.83 8.24
CA GLY A 915 1.84 -3.81 9.25
C GLY A 915 0.37 -3.77 9.61
N GLY A 916 -0.22 -2.56 9.67
CA GLY A 916 -1.66 -2.34 9.76
C GLY A 916 -2.43 -3.18 10.80
N LEU A 917 -1.85 -3.41 11.99
CA LEU A 917 -2.48 -4.13 13.12
C LEU A 917 -3.03 -5.52 12.78
N ASN A 918 -2.42 -6.19 11.80
CA ASN A 918 -3.00 -7.39 11.22
C ASN A 918 -1.95 -8.50 11.14
N TYR A 919 -1.85 -9.30 12.19
CA TYR A 919 -0.89 -10.40 12.26
C TYR A 919 -0.95 -11.33 11.04
N LYS A 920 -2.16 -11.67 10.57
CA LYS A 920 -2.40 -12.50 9.39
C LYS A 920 -1.83 -11.86 8.11
N LEU A 921 -1.96 -10.54 7.94
CA LEU A 921 -1.27 -9.77 6.90
C LEU A 921 0.25 -9.83 7.08
N ASN A 922 0.76 -9.71 8.31
CA ASN A 922 2.20 -9.68 8.59
C ASN A 922 2.86 -11.02 8.21
N ILE A 923 2.29 -12.14 8.66
CA ILE A 923 2.80 -13.48 8.34
C ILE A 923 2.58 -13.83 6.85
N THR A 924 1.46 -13.44 6.24
CA THR A 924 1.29 -13.67 4.79
C THR A 924 2.26 -12.86 3.93
N ASN A 925 2.67 -11.65 4.35
CA ASN A 925 3.74 -10.91 3.68
C ASN A 925 5.12 -11.60 3.83
N LEU A 926 5.42 -12.15 5.02
CA LEU A 926 6.62 -12.97 5.26
C LEU A 926 6.65 -14.19 4.32
N LEU A 927 5.56 -14.94 4.25
CA LEU A 927 5.41 -16.12 3.37
C LEU A 927 5.51 -15.73 1.90
N ASP A 928 4.88 -14.63 1.47
CA ASP A 928 4.96 -14.15 0.09
C ASP A 928 6.38 -13.69 -0.31
N GLY A 929 7.28 -13.48 0.66
CA GLY A 929 8.71 -13.18 0.44
C GLY A 929 9.09 -11.70 0.49
N TYR A 930 8.23 -10.86 1.08
CA TYR A 930 8.49 -9.42 1.21
C TYR A 930 9.75 -9.15 2.05
N PRO A 931 10.69 -8.29 1.58
CA PRO A 931 11.96 -8.07 2.25
C PRO A 931 11.91 -7.08 3.41
N GLY A 932 10.87 -6.22 3.47
CA GLY A 932 10.70 -5.21 4.52
C GLY A 932 9.30 -5.21 5.12
N HIS A 933 9.24 -5.07 6.44
CA HIS A 933 8.03 -4.98 7.23
C HIS A 933 8.14 -3.83 8.23
N GLU A 934 7.05 -3.08 8.36
CA GLU A 934 6.97 -1.88 9.21
C GLU A 934 5.86 -2.03 10.23
N HIS A 935 6.08 -1.38 11.38
CA HIS A 935 5.29 -1.42 12.60
C HIS A 935 5.42 -2.75 13.37
N ALA A 936 4.95 -2.75 14.62
CA ALA A 936 5.04 -3.90 15.49
C ALA A 936 4.10 -5.03 15.03
N ILE A 937 4.55 -6.27 15.17
CA ILE A 937 3.68 -7.44 15.05
C ILE A 937 2.74 -7.42 16.28
N PRO A 938 1.40 -7.39 16.10
CA PRO A 938 0.45 -7.07 17.17
C PRO A 938 0.18 -8.22 18.16
N ILE A 939 0.98 -9.29 18.12
CA ILE A 939 0.83 -10.47 18.97
C ILE A 939 2.07 -10.63 19.83
N TYR A 940 1.88 -10.93 21.11
CA TYR A 940 2.96 -11.15 22.07
C TYR A 940 2.58 -12.19 23.13
N PRO A 941 3.50 -13.07 23.57
CA PRO A 941 4.86 -13.28 23.05
C PRO A 941 4.92 -13.96 21.68
N LEU A 942 6.01 -13.72 20.95
CA LEU A 942 6.35 -14.42 19.71
C LEU A 942 7.39 -15.50 20.01
N TYR A 943 7.14 -16.72 19.54
CA TYR A 943 8.00 -17.89 19.75
C TYR A 943 8.97 -18.10 18.57
N LYS A 944 9.76 -19.18 18.63
CA LYS A 944 10.74 -19.54 17.58
C LYS A 944 10.11 -19.75 16.21
N ASP A 945 8.84 -20.16 16.15
CA ASP A 945 8.10 -20.35 14.91
C ASP A 945 7.99 -19.06 14.08
N VAL A 946 7.68 -17.93 14.71
CA VAL A 946 7.63 -16.61 14.07
C VAL A 946 9.02 -15.99 13.99
N THR A 947 9.71 -15.85 15.12
CA THR A 947 10.99 -15.12 15.19
C THR A 947 12.09 -15.79 14.37
N GLY A 948 12.15 -17.13 14.40
CA GLY A 948 13.05 -17.93 13.57
C GLY A 948 12.71 -17.85 12.09
N SER A 949 11.42 -17.90 11.72
CA SER A 949 11.00 -17.76 10.32
C SER A 949 11.32 -16.38 9.74
N ILE A 950 11.11 -15.30 10.49
CA ILE A 950 11.51 -13.93 10.10
C ILE A 950 13.03 -13.86 9.92
N ALA A 951 13.78 -14.36 10.91
CA ALA A 951 15.24 -14.36 10.90
C ALA A 951 15.81 -15.20 9.75
N GLU A 952 15.17 -16.30 9.35
CA GLU A 952 15.66 -17.15 8.26
C GLU A 952 15.20 -16.67 6.87
N ALA A 953 14.00 -16.12 6.76
CA ALA A 953 13.55 -15.44 5.55
C ALA A 953 14.40 -14.19 5.22
N LYS A 954 15.09 -13.64 6.23
CA LYS A 954 15.83 -12.36 6.21
C LYS A 954 14.93 -11.16 5.88
N MET A 955 13.71 -11.16 6.42
CA MET A 955 12.80 -10.01 6.37
C MET A 955 13.25 -8.98 7.41
N CYS A 956 13.44 -7.73 6.98
CA CYS A 956 13.73 -6.62 7.90
C CYS A 956 12.43 -6.18 8.59
N VAL A 957 12.42 -6.09 9.91
CA VAL A 957 11.27 -5.62 10.70
C VAL A 957 11.63 -4.32 11.40
N THR A 958 10.89 -3.24 11.12
CA THR A 958 11.01 -1.96 11.83
C THR A 958 9.77 -1.77 12.71
N PRO A 959 9.83 -2.08 14.02
CA PRO A 959 8.63 -2.14 14.86
C PRO A 959 8.00 -0.78 15.23
N THR A 960 8.59 0.34 14.80
CA THR A 960 8.12 1.73 14.96
C THR A 960 7.48 2.04 16.32
N LEU A 961 8.27 2.48 17.29
CA LEU A 961 7.86 2.61 18.71
C LEU A 961 6.61 3.49 18.96
N LEU A 962 6.32 4.46 18.10
CA LEU A 962 5.11 5.30 18.16
C LEU A 962 3.82 4.51 17.77
N VAL A 963 3.99 3.33 17.17
CA VAL A 963 2.98 2.56 16.42
C VAL A 963 3.10 1.08 16.85
N SER A 964 2.92 0.83 18.16
CA SER A 964 3.25 -0.43 18.84
C SER A 964 2.14 -1.49 18.87
N TYR A 965 0.90 -1.14 18.54
CA TYR A 965 -0.16 -2.07 18.12
C TYR A 965 -0.57 -3.19 19.11
N GLY A 966 -0.36 -3.02 20.42
CA GLY A 966 -0.57 -4.09 21.41
C GLY A 966 0.59 -5.12 21.50
N GLY A 967 1.64 -4.92 20.69
CA GLY A 967 2.85 -5.73 20.68
C GLY A 967 3.78 -5.49 21.88
N PRO A 968 5.05 -5.94 21.83
CA PRO A 968 5.97 -5.98 22.98
C PRO A 968 6.30 -4.64 23.65
N TRP A 969 5.92 -3.51 23.05
CA TRP A 969 6.19 -2.14 23.53
C TRP A 969 4.90 -1.33 23.77
N ALA A 970 3.76 -2.00 23.91
CA ALA A 970 2.43 -1.41 24.10
C ALA A 970 1.89 -1.65 25.51
#